data_AF-A0A4R5ES85-F1
#
_entry.id   AF-A0A4R5ES85-F1
#
_cell.length_a   1.000
_cell.length_b   1.000
_cell.length_c   1.000
_cell.angle_alpha   90.00
_cell.angle_beta   90.00
_cell.angle_gamma   90.00
#
_symmetry.space_group_name_H-M   'P 1'
#
loop_
_entity.id
_entity.type
_entity.pdbx_description
1 polymer ?
#
loop_
_entity_poly.entity_id
_entity_poly.type
_entity_poly.pdbx_seq_one_letter_code
_entity_poly.pdbx_strand_id
1 'polypeptide(L)'
;MFSELGSLGYIALGAAPMSLTCTGGAQPVSATRSPSRSLSDGGEGLMNADRVIDGRYEVGDVIGRGATAHVHRGRDIRSGRSVAIKMLRKDLVRDPVLQSRFEREAMTVAGLSHPAIVSIYDTGHAEVGGGSEGRVRVPFIVMEYVEGRSLRDLLRMRGLTLDETIRYQVGILSALDFSHRAGIVHRDIKPANVMITPGGAVKVVDFGISRATGGPATTLPQVFVGTPSYLSPEQARGEAVDTRSDLYSAGCVLYELLTGRPPFVGDNPLSVAYQHVHKQPAQVRTARPALDAVLAKALAKEREDRFQDARSFEEALLSAVEDTRHVHRGAPVRTFDTDAPLEFAQSSRIPLHPGGGLWRKLAGGQRATADARVANGRTAPDRRTAMTTPEAHPGPYVCTGGDLPGPWAKCEGRAPVEIISARAVPLGGLRAMNVRRTLPQRQRSLIGAWCFVDHYGPDDVAATGGMDVAPHPHTGLQTVSWLFEGAIAHIDSGGNSADVLPGELNLMTAGAGICHSETSAPAAGRLHGVQLWIALPEEVRHSGGRGFERFVPEPVEFAGGSALVFLGSLLGSRSPVSMYTPLVGAELRFAPGAEIDLDVDPGFEHGLLVDTGESVTLEGVHVPKDAMGYTGVGSQTLRIANGSDEPARLVLLGGVPFGEEVVMWWNFLGRSTEEIRQYRDEWENHGERFGRVEGYVGHGGPGKNRDGMARIPAPELPQVRMRPRNNPPPHARFDG
;
A
#
# COMPACT_ATOMS: atom_id res chain seq x y z
N MET A 1 59.59 34.24 0.46
CA MET A 1 60.79 35.08 0.28
C MET A 1 60.66 35.74 -1.09
N PHE A 2 60.20 37.00 -1.15
CA PHE A 2 60.10 37.90 -2.33
C PHE A 2 59.28 37.39 -3.55
N SER A 3 58.61 38.20 -4.40
CA SER A 3 58.13 39.61 -4.38
C SER A 3 57.35 39.85 -5.71
N GLU A 4 56.10 40.34 -5.71
CA GLU A 4 55.67 41.74 -5.90
C GLU A 4 55.16 42.11 -7.31
N LEU A 5 54.37 43.21 -7.32
CA LEU A 5 53.71 43.97 -8.42
C LEU A 5 52.27 43.48 -8.74
N GLY A 6 51.17 44.23 -8.53
CA GLY A 6 50.93 45.68 -8.42
C GLY A 6 50.34 46.23 -9.73
N SER A 7 49.37 47.15 -9.82
CA SER A 7 48.57 47.96 -8.84
C SER A 7 47.35 48.60 -9.59
N LEU A 8 46.55 49.43 -8.90
CA LEU A 8 45.39 50.27 -9.37
C LEU A 8 44.01 49.57 -9.48
N GLY A 9 42.90 50.05 -8.88
CA GLY A 9 42.71 51.06 -7.82
C GLY A 9 41.26 51.63 -7.70
N TYR A 10 40.74 51.73 -6.45
CA TYR A 10 39.63 52.63 -5.96
C TYR A 10 38.19 52.43 -6.54
N ILE A 11 37.02 52.66 -5.87
CA ILE A 11 36.54 53.37 -4.64
C ILE A 11 35.41 52.51 -3.97
N ALA A 12 35.45 52.15 -2.66
CA ALA A 12 34.71 52.66 -1.46
C ALA A 12 33.14 52.81 -1.56
N LEU A 13 32.26 52.56 -0.56
CA LEU A 13 32.26 52.42 0.93
C LEU A 13 31.35 51.20 1.33
N GLY A 14 31.30 50.56 2.52
CA GLY A 14 31.52 50.93 3.94
C GLY A 14 30.17 50.85 4.72
N ALA A 15 30.01 50.39 5.97
CA ALA A 15 30.88 49.70 6.95
C ALA A 15 30.02 48.90 7.97
N ALA A 16 30.65 48.10 8.85
CA ALA A 16 30.04 47.10 9.74
C ALA A 16 29.49 47.64 11.09
N PRO A 17 28.76 46.86 11.92
CA PRO A 17 28.14 47.34 13.16
C PRO A 17 29.07 47.29 14.37
N MET A 18 28.77 48.11 15.40
CA MET A 18 29.35 47.97 16.74
C MET A 18 28.30 48.14 17.85
N SER A 19 28.45 47.32 18.89
CA SER A 19 27.66 47.31 20.12
C SER A 19 28.37 48.08 21.24
N LEU A 20 27.64 48.82 22.07
CA LEU A 20 28.05 49.17 23.42
C LEU A 20 26.85 49.48 24.34
N THR A 21 27.01 49.13 25.61
CA THR A 21 26.00 49.15 26.67
C THR A 21 25.81 50.50 27.35
N CYS A 22 24.62 50.78 27.88
CA CYS A 22 24.48 51.58 29.11
C CYS A 22 23.16 51.28 29.86
N THR A 23 23.11 51.66 31.14
CA THR A 23 22.19 51.12 32.16
C THR A 23 21.10 52.07 32.64
N GLY A 24 19.94 51.54 33.06
CA GLY A 24 19.19 52.08 34.23
C GLY A 24 17.66 52.24 34.10
N GLY A 25 16.92 51.81 35.14
CA GLY A 25 15.74 52.57 35.63
C GLY A 25 14.33 51.97 35.54
N ALA A 26 13.93 51.19 36.55
CA ALA A 26 12.61 51.14 37.21
C ALA A 26 11.28 50.72 36.50
N GLN A 27 10.54 49.89 37.26
CA GLN A 27 9.20 49.27 37.13
C GLN A 27 7.98 50.24 37.16
N PRO A 28 6.70 49.77 37.20
CA PRO A 28 6.00 48.71 36.45
C PRO A 28 4.63 49.20 35.89
N VAL A 29 3.87 48.33 35.21
CA VAL A 29 2.45 48.61 34.84
C VAL A 29 1.50 47.52 35.36
N SER A 30 0.37 47.93 35.93
CA SER A 30 -0.63 47.07 36.57
C SER A 30 -1.80 46.70 35.65
N ALA A 31 -2.50 45.63 35.99
CA ALA A 31 -3.66 45.12 35.26
C ALA A 31 -4.94 45.95 35.48
N THR A 32 -5.86 45.89 34.51
CA THR A 32 -7.29 46.19 34.74
C THR A 32 -8.21 45.36 33.83
N ARG A 33 -9.40 45.06 34.35
CA ARG A 33 -10.45 44.25 33.69
C ARG A 33 -11.32 45.07 32.73
N SER A 34 -12.02 44.34 31.87
CA SER A 34 -13.08 44.78 30.96
C SER A 34 -14.34 45.32 31.67
N PRO A 35 -15.21 46.04 30.93
CA PRO A 35 -16.63 46.11 31.22
C PRO A 35 -17.50 45.42 30.14
N SER A 36 -18.68 45.00 30.60
CA SER A 36 -19.74 44.29 29.89
C SER A 36 -20.50 45.09 28.83
N ARG A 37 -21.09 44.39 27.84
CA ARG A 37 -22.39 44.74 27.26
C ARG A 37 -23.25 43.50 27.07
N SER A 38 -24.55 43.63 27.36
CA SER A 38 -25.58 42.60 27.18
C SER A 38 -26.76 43.19 26.42
N LEU A 39 -27.24 42.47 25.38
CA LEU A 39 -28.61 42.48 24.81
C LEU A 39 -29.18 43.86 24.44
N SER A 40 -29.48 44.18 23.19
CA SER A 40 -30.43 43.47 22.33
C SER A 40 -30.45 44.03 20.90
N ASP A 41 -30.41 43.17 19.89
CA ASP A 41 -31.25 43.33 18.69
C ASP A 41 -31.44 41.97 17.99
N GLY A 42 -32.54 41.81 17.26
CA GLY A 42 -32.96 40.56 16.63
C GLY A 42 -32.21 40.28 15.34
N GLY A 43 -31.13 39.50 15.43
CA GLY A 43 -30.50 38.86 14.28
C GLY A 43 -30.96 37.40 14.17
N GLU A 44 -31.93 37.11 13.32
CA GLU A 44 -32.11 35.75 12.79
C GLU A 44 -30.84 35.40 12.02
N GLY A 45 -29.94 34.65 12.65
CA GLY A 45 -28.72 34.18 12.00
C GLY A 45 -29.13 33.31 10.82
N LEU A 46 -28.83 33.76 9.60
CA LEU A 46 -29.06 32.98 8.38
C LEU A 46 -28.35 31.63 8.55
N MET A 47 -29.14 30.59 8.81
CA MET A 47 -28.64 29.21 8.76
C MET A 47 -28.18 28.97 7.34
N ASN A 48 -26.90 28.64 7.17
CA ASN A 48 -26.36 28.27 5.88
C ASN A 48 -27.01 26.93 5.47
N ALA A 49 -28.11 26.99 4.71
CA ALA A 49 -28.95 25.84 4.39
C ALA A 49 -28.14 24.70 3.74
N ASP A 50 -27.11 25.06 2.99
CA ASP A 50 -26.13 24.15 2.35
C ASP A 50 -25.31 23.29 3.34
N ARG A 51 -25.41 23.53 4.65
CA ARG A 51 -24.77 22.73 5.71
C ARG A 51 -25.71 21.82 6.50
N VAL A 52 -27.04 21.89 6.29
CA VAL A 52 -27.99 21.05 7.04
C VAL A 52 -28.43 19.87 6.19
N ILE A 53 -27.90 18.67 6.50
CA ILE A 53 -28.31 17.43 5.82
C ILE A 53 -29.56 16.84 6.46
N ASP A 54 -30.43 16.25 5.62
CA ASP A 54 -31.70 15.61 5.99
C ASP A 54 -32.64 16.51 6.83
N GLY A 55 -32.52 17.83 6.68
CA GLY A 55 -33.29 18.81 7.47
C GLY A 55 -33.10 18.72 8.99
N ARG A 56 -32.02 18.07 9.45
CA ARG A 56 -31.80 17.75 10.88
C ARG A 56 -30.37 17.91 11.36
N TYR A 57 -29.37 17.64 10.52
CA TYR A 57 -27.98 17.56 10.95
C TYR A 57 -27.15 18.69 10.36
N GLU A 58 -26.75 19.63 11.21
CA GLU A 58 -25.80 20.67 10.84
C GLU A 58 -24.40 20.07 10.74
N VAL A 59 -23.80 20.12 9.55
CA VAL A 59 -22.45 19.61 9.25
C VAL A 59 -21.42 20.71 9.46
N GLY A 60 -20.50 20.48 10.39
CA GLY A 60 -19.35 21.32 10.67
C GLY A 60 -18.05 20.77 10.07
N ASP A 61 -16.94 21.10 10.72
CA ASP A 61 -15.60 20.85 10.21
C ASP A 61 -15.24 19.35 10.17
N VAL A 62 -14.37 19.00 9.22
CA VAL A 62 -13.82 17.64 9.09
C VAL A 62 -12.88 17.36 10.26
N ILE A 63 -13.25 16.38 11.10
CA ILE A 63 -12.45 15.91 12.25
C ILE A 63 -11.67 14.62 11.94
N GLY A 64 -11.99 13.93 10.85
CA GLY A 64 -11.25 12.75 10.38
C GLY A 64 -11.33 12.57 8.87
N ARG A 65 -10.24 12.15 8.25
CA ARG A 65 -10.19 11.77 6.82
C ARG A 65 -9.72 10.33 6.68
N GLY A 66 -10.58 9.48 6.13
CA GLY A 66 -10.28 8.09 5.79
C GLY A 66 -10.21 7.87 4.29
N ALA A 67 -9.75 6.68 3.89
CA ALA A 67 -9.65 6.31 2.48
C ALA A 67 -11.03 6.32 1.78
N THR A 68 -12.08 5.87 2.47
CA THR A 68 -13.45 5.73 1.93
C THR A 68 -14.41 6.85 2.35
N ALA A 69 -14.20 7.48 3.51
CA ALA A 69 -15.15 8.41 4.12
C ALA A 69 -14.44 9.56 4.85
N HIS A 70 -15.15 10.69 4.98
CA HIS A 70 -14.78 11.77 5.89
C HIS A 70 -15.67 11.72 7.14
N VAL A 71 -15.12 12.06 8.30
CA VAL A 71 -15.88 12.24 9.54
C VAL A 71 -15.90 13.74 9.85
N HIS A 72 -17.10 14.29 9.97
CA HIS A 72 -17.36 15.68 10.34
C HIS A 72 -17.81 15.75 11.79
N ARG A 73 -17.47 16.84 12.49
CA ARG A 73 -18.23 17.25 13.67
C ARG A 73 -19.55 17.83 13.18
N GLY A 74 -20.65 17.55 13.88
CA GLY A 74 -21.94 18.11 13.55
C GLY A 74 -22.84 18.28 14.77
N ARG A 75 -24.07 18.73 14.51
CA ARG A 75 -25.09 18.96 15.54
C ARG A 75 -26.44 18.46 15.05
N ASP A 76 -27.10 17.62 15.86
CA ASP A 76 -28.53 17.32 15.68
C ASP A 76 -29.33 18.53 16.15
N ILE A 77 -29.92 19.28 15.23
CA ILE A 77 -30.61 20.54 15.56
C ILE A 77 -31.91 20.30 16.35
N ARG A 78 -32.49 19.09 16.29
CA ARG A 78 -33.71 18.73 17.04
C ARG A 78 -33.43 18.44 18.51
N SER A 79 -32.31 17.77 18.81
CA SER A 79 -31.91 17.45 20.20
C SER A 79 -30.87 18.43 20.78
N GLY A 80 -30.30 19.31 19.94
CA GLY A 80 -29.20 20.21 20.28
C GLY A 80 -27.84 19.52 20.46
N ARG A 81 -27.78 18.18 20.35
CA ARG A 81 -26.62 17.33 20.70
C ARG A 81 -25.49 17.45 19.67
N SER A 82 -24.24 17.48 20.14
CA SER A 82 -23.06 17.28 19.28
C SER A 82 -22.98 15.82 18.80
N VAL A 83 -22.75 15.63 17.52
CA VAL A 83 -22.66 14.31 16.85
C VAL A 83 -21.43 14.25 15.94
N ALA A 84 -20.97 13.04 15.64
CA ALA A 84 -20.03 12.81 14.55
C ALA A 84 -20.82 12.31 13.33
N ILE A 85 -20.53 12.87 12.15
CA ILE A 85 -21.22 12.54 10.90
C ILE A 85 -20.19 11.96 9.94
N LYS A 86 -20.20 10.64 9.78
CA LYS A 86 -19.36 9.93 8.81
C LYS A 86 -20.08 9.98 7.46
N MET A 87 -19.43 10.49 6.42
CA MET A 87 -19.98 10.62 5.06
C MET A 87 -19.06 9.93 4.07
N LEU A 88 -19.61 9.12 3.16
CA LEU A 88 -18.84 8.53 2.06
C LEU A 88 -18.23 9.66 1.21
N ARG A 89 -16.99 9.50 0.72
CA ARG A 89 -16.38 10.52 -0.16
C ARG A 89 -17.15 10.61 -1.49
N LYS A 90 -17.33 11.84 -2.00
CA LYS A 90 -18.10 12.10 -3.24
C LYS A 90 -17.60 11.32 -4.45
N ASP A 91 -16.28 11.18 -4.60
CA ASP A 91 -15.63 10.44 -5.69
C ASP A 91 -15.92 8.93 -5.64
N LEU A 92 -16.28 8.40 -4.47
CA LEU A 92 -16.58 6.99 -4.26
C LEU A 92 -18.09 6.67 -4.25
N VAL A 93 -18.96 7.68 -4.37
CA VAL A 93 -20.42 7.46 -4.44
C VAL A 93 -20.81 6.66 -5.68
N ARG A 94 -20.04 6.72 -6.78
CA ARG A 94 -20.33 5.93 -7.99
C ARG A 94 -20.04 4.43 -7.85
N ASP A 95 -19.42 3.99 -6.75
CA ASP A 95 -19.18 2.57 -6.46
C ASP A 95 -20.30 1.99 -5.56
N PRO A 96 -21.22 1.16 -6.11
CA PRO A 96 -22.31 0.57 -5.33
C PRO A 96 -21.81 -0.45 -4.29
N VAL A 97 -20.65 -1.08 -4.49
CA VAL A 97 -20.06 -2.01 -3.52
C VAL A 97 -19.58 -1.25 -2.29
N LEU A 98 -18.97 -0.07 -2.47
CA LEU A 98 -18.58 0.80 -1.37
C LEU A 98 -19.80 1.39 -0.64
N GLN A 99 -20.85 1.79 -1.37
CA GLN A 99 -22.13 2.21 -0.75
C GLN A 99 -22.72 1.11 0.13
N SER A 100 -22.95 -0.10 -0.40
CA SER A 100 -23.55 -1.20 0.36
C SER A 100 -22.68 -1.67 1.54
N ARG A 101 -21.34 -1.56 1.44
CA ARG A 101 -20.43 -1.79 2.57
C ARG A 101 -20.61 -0.75 3.67
N PHE A 102 -20.71 0.53 3.29
CA PHE A 102 -20.89 1.66 4.21
C PHE A 102 -22.22 1.59 4.96
N GLU A 103 -23.32 1.28 4.28
CA GLU A 103 -24.64 1.08 4.91
C GLU A 103 -24.63 -0.13 5.86
N ARG A 104 -24.07 -1.26 5.41
CA ARG A 104 -24.00 -2.49 6.23
C ARG A 104 -23.12 -2.29 7.47
N GLU A 105 -22.07 -1.47 7.40
CA GLU A 105 -21.24 -1.07 8.54
C GLU A 105 -22.09 -0.50 9.67
N ALA A 106 -22.98 0.45 9.33
CA ALA A 106 -23.90 1.04 10.29
C ALA A 106 -24.91 0.03 10.85
N MET A 107 -25.57 -0.72 9.96
CA MET A 107 -26.62 -1.68 10.35
C MET A 107 -26.12 -2.76 11.31
N THR A 108 -24.86 -3.18 11.20
CA THR A 108 -24.33 -4.30 11.99
C THR A 108 -24.05 -3.91 13.44
N VAL A 109 -23.83 -2.63 13.74
CA VAL A 109 -23.67 -2.13 15.13
C VAL A 109 -24.85 -1.29 15.61
N ALA A 110 -25.81 -1.00 14.73
CA ALA A 110 -27.09 -0.38 15.11
C ALA A 110 -27.82 -1.29 16.10
N GLY A 111 -27.95 -0.82 17.35
CA GLY A 111 -28.52 -1.57 18.47
C GLY A 111 -27.50 -2.00 19.54
N LEU A 112 -26.18 -1.89 19.27
CA LEU A 112 -25.18 -2.05 20.34
C LEU A 112 -25.19 -0.82 21.25
N SER A 113 -25.54 -1.03 22.52
CA SER A 113 -25.51 -0.02 23.58
C SER A 113 -24.55 -0.48 24.69
N HIS A 114 -23.33 0.03 24.66
CA HIS A 114 -22.29 -0.31 25.62
C HIS A 114 -21.41 0.92 25.91
N PRO A 115 -21.01 1.20 27.18
CA PRO A 115 -20.21 2.38 27.50
C PRO A 115 -18.90 2.50 26.70
N ALA A 116 -18.27 1.37 26.36
CA ALA A 116 -17.03 1.33 25.60
C ALA A 116 -17.19 1.19 24.07
N ILE A 117 -18.41 1.25 23.54
CA ILE A 117 -18.70 1.24 22.08
C ILE A 117 -19.29 2.59 21.68
N VAL A 118 -18.92 3.09 20.50
CA VAL A 118 -19.54 4.29 19.92
C VAL A 118 -21.00 4.02 19.53
N SER A 119 -21.94 4.83 20.03
CA SER A 119 -23.35 4.65 19.64
C SER A 119 -23.62 5.20 18.24
N ILE A 120 -24.30 4.44 17.38
CA ILE A 120 -24.93 4.99 16.17
C ILE A 120 -26.32 5.52 16.52
N TYR A 121 -26.66 6.69 15.99
CA TYR A 121 -27.94 7.37 16.22
C TYR A 121 -28.84 7.38 14.99
N ASP A 122 -28.28 7.49 13.78
CA ASP A 122 -29.05 7.59 12.55
C ASP A 122 -28.22 7.24 11.31
N THR A 123 -28.89 6.96 10.20
CA THR A 123 -28.28 6.67 8.90
C THR A 123 -29.15 7.26 7.80
N GLY A 124 -28.54 7.96 6.84
CA GLY A 124 -29.31 8.64 5.81
C GLY A 124 -28.50 8.92 4.54
N HIS A 125 -29.08 9.74 3.68
CA HIS A 125 -28.48 10.17 2.42
C HIS A 125 -28.60 11.69 2.29
N ALA A 126 -27.48 12.37 2.09
CA ALA A 126 -27.42 13.80 1.88
C ALA A 126 -27.34 14.10 0.38
N GLU A 127 -28.15 15.03 -0.14
CA GLU A 127 -27.85 15.66 -1.43
C GLU A 127 -26.71 16.66 -1.22
N VAL A 128 -25.56 16.44 -1.86
CA VAL A 128 -24.39 17.31 -1.73
C VAL A 128 -23.86 17.70 -3.11
N GLY A 129 -24.10 18.96 -3.49
CA GLY A 129 -23.70 19.52 -4.79
C GLY A 129 -24.64 20.66 -5.21
N GLY A 130 -24.16 21.53 -6.08
CA GLY A 130 -24.92 22.67 -6.59
C GLY A 130 -24.05 23.47 -7.56
N GLY A 131 -24.49 23.59 -8.82
CA GLY A 131 -23.71 24.10 -9.93
C GLY A 131 -23.84 23.21 -11.16
N SER A 132 -22.95 23.39 -12.14
CA SER A 132 -22.92 22.67 -13.42
C SER A 132 -22.66 21.16 -13.30
N GLU A 133 -22.16 20.66 -12.16
CA GLU A 133 -21.86 19.23 -11.93
C GLU A 133 -23.05 18.40 -11.40
N GLY A 134 -24.20 19.03 -11.13
CA GLY A 134 -25.39 18.36 -10.59
C GLY A 134 -25.32 18.03 -9.09
N ARG A 135 -26.38 17.39 -8.58
CA ARG A 135 -26.47 16.95 -7.16
C ARG A 135 -26.12 15.47 -7.05
N VAL A 136 -25.30 15.13 -6.07
CA VAL A 136 -24.90 13.73 -5.79
C VAL A 136 -25.46 13.30 -4.43
N ARG A 137 -26.04 12.09 -4.37
CA ARG A 137 -26.63 11.51 -3.16
C ARG A 137 -25.57 10.75 -2.35
N VAL A 138 -25.07 11.35 -1.28
CA VAL A 138 -23.97 10.85 -0.44
C VAL A 138 -24.53 10.13 0.79
N PRO A 139 -24.28 8.82 1.01
CA PRO A 139 -24.71 8.16 2.25
C PRO A 139 -23.91 8.66 3.47
N PHE A 140 -24.59 8.77 4.61
CA PHE A 140 -24.01 9.21 5.88
C PHE A 140 -24.49 8.38 7.08
N ILE A 141 -23.66 8.35 8.12
CA ILE A 141 -23.92 7.71 9.42
C ILE A 141 -23.74 8.79 10.49
N VAL A 142 -24.73 8.96 11.36
CA VAL A 142 -24.66 9.83 12.53
C VAL A 142 -24.38 8.99 13.76
N MET A 143 -23.33 9.34 14.48
CA MET A 143 -22.85 8.60 15.65
C MET A 143 -22.44 9.53 16.79
N GLU A 144 -22.16 8.94 17.95
CA GLU A 144 -21.65 9.62 19.13
C GLU A 144 -20.38 10.42 18.82
N TYR A 145 -20.40 11.73 19.11
CA TYR A 145 -19.19 12.54 19.11
C TYR A 145 -18.38 12.23 20.37
N VAL A 146 -17.32 11.43 20.22
CA VAL A 146 -16.39 11.14 21.32
C VAL A 146 -15.38 12.29 21.44
N GLU A 147 -15.58 13.15 22.42
CA GLU A 147 -14.56 14.12 22.83
C GLU A 147 -13.36 13.36 23.44
N GLY A 148 -12.19 13.48 22.80
CA GLY A 148 -11.02 12.67 23.14
C GLY A 148 -9.94 12.67 22.07
N ARG A 149 -8.97 11.76 22.18
CA ARG A 149 -7.93 11.48 21.18
C ARG A 149 -7.89 10.00 20.85
N SER A 150 -7.44 9.64 19.64
CA SER A 150 -7.19 8.22 19.34
C SER A 150 -6.01 7.70 20.17
N LEU A 151 -6.03 6.41 20.51
CA LEU A 151 -4.96 5.73 21.23
C LEU A 151 -3.64 5.78 20.44
N ARG A 152 -3.71 5.73 19.10
CA ARG A 152 -2.57 5.97 18.20
C ARG A 152 -1.92 7.34 18.44
N ASP A 153 -2.73 8.39 18.56
CA ASP A 153 -2.20 9.74 18.68
C ASP A 153 -1.64 9.99 20.10
N LEU A 154 -2.21 9.32 21.13
CA LEU A 154 -1.63 9.30 22.48
C LEU A 154 -0.25 8.63 22.51
N LEU A 155 -0.10 7.44 21.90
CA LEU A 155 1.17 6.71 21.81
C LEU A 155 2.27 7.52 21.09
N ARG A 156 1.90 8.34 20.11
CA ARG A 156 2.83 9.26 19.41
C ARG A 156 3.25 10.46 20.26
N MET A 157 2.40 10.88 21.21
CA MET A 157 2.68 12.04 22.07
C MET A 157 3.53 11.69 23.28
N ARG A 158 3.34 10.51 23.88
CA ARG A 158 4.02 10.10 25.12
C ARG A 158 3.99 8.59 25.34
N GLY A 159 4.87 8.12 26.22
CA GLY A 159 4.71 6.82 26.86
C GLY A 159 3.46 6.78 27.75
N LEU A 160 2.91 5.57 27.90
CA LEU A 160 1.82 5.26 28.82
C LEU A 160 2.37 4.61 30.09
N THR A 161 1.72 4.85 31.21
CA THR A 161 1.96 4.07 32.43
C THR A 161 1.35 2.68 32.32
N LEU A 162 1.82 1.72 33.11
CA LEU A 162 1.23 0.38 33.14
C LEU A 162 -0.27 0.43 33.51
N ASP A 163 -0.65 1.27 34.47
CA ASP A 163 -2.05 1.42 34.90
C ASP A 163 -2.96 2.00 33.80
N GLU A 164 -2.43 2.87 32.93
CA GLU A 164 -3.13 3.34 31.73
C GLU A 164 -3.24 2.22 30.69
N THR A 165 -2.14 1.53 30.40
CA THR A 165 -2.09 0.41 29.46
C THR A 165 -3.12 -0.68 29.80
N ILE A 166 -3.17 -1.10 31.06
CA ILE A 166 -4.13 -2.11 31.53
C ILE A 166 -5.57 -1.57 31.43
N ARG A 167 -5.82 -0.34 31.88
CA ARG A 167 -7.16 0.28 31.82
C ARG A 167 -7.70 0.39 30.39
N TYR A 168 -6.85 0.78 29.44
CA TYR A 168 -7.23 0.88 28.04
C TYR A 168 -7.46 -0.50 27.42
N GLN A 169 -6.62 -1.49 27.73
CA GLN A 169 -6.81 -2.86 27.26
C GLN A 169 -8.09 -3.49 27.81
N VAL A 170 -8.39 -3.32 29.10
CA VAL A 170 -9.65 -3.75 29.74
C VAL A 170 -10.85 -3.10 29.05
N GLY A 171 -10.81 -1.80 28.76
CA GLY A 171 -11.89 -1.11 28.04
C GLY A 171 -12.11 -1.65 26.61
N ILE A 172 -11.04 -2.04 25.90
CA ILE A 172 -11.13 -2.71 24.59
C ILE A 172 -11.76 -4.11 24.74
N LEU A 173 -11.30 -4.91 25.71
CA LEU A 173 -11.82 -6.27 25.93
C LEU A 173 -13.29 -6.26 26.36
N SER A 174 -13.70 -5.31 27.19
CA SER A 174 -15.10 -5.10 27.59
C SER A 174 -16.00 -4.76 26.39
N ALA A 175 -15.52 -3.93 25.45
CA ALA A 175 -16.24 -3.68 24.19
C ALA A 175 -16.33 -4.94 23.31
N LEU A 176 -15.25 -5.72 23.23
CA LEU A 176 -15.21 -6.96 22.46
C LEU A 176 -16.15 -8.04 23.03
N ASP A 177 -16.13 -8.30 24.34
CA ASP A 177 -17.04 -9.27 25.00
C ASP A 177 -18.51 -8.95 24.68
N PHE A 178 -18.90 -7.67 24.75
CA PHE A 178 -20.25 -7.24 24.43
C PHE A 178 -20.60 -7.49 22.95
N SER A 179 -19.74 -7.12 22.01
CA SER A 179 -20.00 -7.37 20.58
C SER A 179 -19.98 -8.85 20.22
N HIS A 180 -19.09 -9.63 20.83
CA HIS A 180 -18.95 -11.07 20.59
C HIS A 180 -20.18 -11.85 21.08
N ARG A 181 -20.74 -11.47 22.24
CA ARG A 181 -22.03 -12.01 22.73
C ARG A 181 -23.20 -11.67 21.80
N ALA A 182 -23.15 -10.53 21.10
CA ALA A 182 -24.11 -10.15 20.07
C ALA A 182 -23.84 -10.79 18.69
N GLY A 183 -22.84 -11.68 18.57
CA GLY A 183 -22.48 -12.37 17.33
C GLY A 183 -21.69 -11.51 16.32
N ILE A 184 -21.18 -10.35 16.75
CA ILE A 184 -20.52 -9.36 15.90
C ILE A 184 -19.01 -9.40 16.15
N VAL A 185 -18.24 -9.61 15.09
CA VAL A 185 -16.75 -9.59 15.10
C VAL A 185 -16.28 -8.25 14.52
N HIS A 186 -15.35 -7.58 15.19
CA HIS A 186 -14.90 -6.22 14.83
C HIS A 186 -13.95 -6.20 13.63
N ARG A 187 -13.08 -7.21 13.45
CA ARG A 187 -12.20 -7.46 12.29
C ARG A 187 -11.10 -6.42 11.99
N ASP A 188 -11.13 -5.25 12.62
CA ASP A 188 -10.18 -4.13 12.41
C ASP A 188 -9.80 -3.42 13.74
N ILE A 189 -9.54 -4.18 14.80
CA ILE A 189 -9.06 -3.63 16.08
C ILE A 189 -7.63 -3.11 15.93
N LYS A 190 -7.42 -1.82 16.22
CA LYS A 190 -6.13 -1.10 16.17
C LYS A 190 -6.22 0.22 16.93
N PRO A 191 -5.10 0.85 17.34
CA PRO A 191 -5.13 2.08 18.14
C PRO A 191 -5.76 3.30 17.45
N ALA A 192 -5.91 3.28 16.12
CA ALA A 192 -6.62 4.32 15.39
C ALA A 192 -8.16 4.23 15.54
N ASN A 193 -8.68 3.03 15.86
CA ASN A 193 -10.10 2.74 16.03
C ASN A 193 -10.49 2.69 17.53
N VAL A 194 -9.63 3.21 18.41
CA VAL A 194 -9.86 3.29 19.85
C VAL A 194 -9.68 4.74 20.28
N MET A 195 -10.75 5.37 20.75
CA MET A 195 -10.78 6.73 21.28
C MET A 195 -10.68 6.71 22.80
N ILE A 196 -9.89 7.61 23.37
CA ILE A 196 -9.74 7.81 24.81
C ILE A 196 -10.28 9.20 25.17
N THR A 197 -11.26 9.24 26.07
CA THR A 197 -11.87 10.50 26.55
C THR A 197 -10.96 11.24 27.54
N PRO A 198 -11.18 12.54 27.83
CA PRO A 198 -10.48 13.25 28.90
C PRO A 198 -10.56 12.58 30.28
N GLY A 199 -11.64 11.84 30.56
CA GLY A 199 -11.79 11.03 31.77
C GLY A 199 -11.03 9.69 31.76
N GLY A 200 -10.32 9.38 30.66
CA GLY A 200 -9.58 8.13 30.49
C GLY A 200 -10.45 6.91 30.16
N ALA A 201 -11.70 7.11 29.74
CA ALA A 201 -12.58 6.03 29.30
C ALA A 201 -12.32 5.67 27.84
N VAL A 202 -12.47 4.39 27.50
CA VAL A 202 -12.32 3.84 26.15
C VAL A 202 -13.63 3.94 25.37
N LYS A 203 -13.53 4.23 24.07
CA LYS A 203 -14.60 4.13 23.07
C LYS A 203 -14.05 3.48 21.80
N VAL A 204 -14.51 2.28 21.47
CA VAL A 204 -14.20 1.58 20.21
C VAL A 204 -15.10 2.11 19.10
N VAL A 205 -14.50 2.42 17.95
CA VAL A 205 -15.15 2.99 16.75
C VAL A 205 -14.87 2.12 15.51
N ASP A 206 -15.61 2.34 14.41
CA ASP A 206 -15.33 1.77 13.09
C ASP A 206 -15.19 0.23 13.06
N PHE A 207 -16.30 -0.47 13.31
CA PHE A 207 -16.39 -1.93 13.17
C PHE A 207 -16.18 -2.35 11.71
N GLY A 208 -15.14 -3.16 11.45
CA GLY A 208 -14.55 -3.40 10.15
C GLY A 208 -15.36 -4.29 9.20
N ILE A 209 -16.39 -3.73 8.56
CA ILE A 209 -17.14 -4.40 7.47
C ILE A 209 -16.44 -4.32 6.11
N SER A 210 -15.41 -3.48 6.00
CA SER A 210 -14.45 -3.44 4.89
C SER A 210 -13.80 -4.80 4.55
N ARG A 211 -13.85 -5.78 5.48
CA ARG A 211 -13.34 -7.15 5.33
C ARG A 211 -14.41 -8.24 5.36
N ALA A 212 -15.69 -7.91 5.17
CA ALA A 212 -16.77 -8.89 5.18
C ALA A 212 -16.70 -9.83 3.96
N THR A 213 -16.15 -11.02 4.18
CA THR A 213 -16.14 -12.17 3.27
C THR A 213 -17.55 -12.52 2.79
N GLY A 214 -17.72 -12.72 1.48
CA GLY A 214 -19.01 -13.02 0.84
C GLY A 214 -18.85 -13.83 -0.45
N GLY A 215 -18.29 -15.03 -0.35
CA GLY A 215 -18.15 -15.98 -1.45
C GLY A 215 -17.41 -17.24 -0.98
N PRO A 216 -17.83 -18.46 -1.36
CA PRO A 216 -17.13 -19.67 -0.97
C PRO A 216 -15.78 -19.80 -1.70
N ALA A 217 -14.71 -20.09 -0.94
CA ALA A 217 -13.40 -20.52 -1.44
C ALA A 217 -12.71 -19.63 -2.49
N THR A 218 -12.48 -18.35 -2.20
CA THR A 218 -11.62 -17.48 -3.04
C THR A 218 -10.14 -17.63 -2.64
N THR A 219 -9.38 -18.44 -3.39
CA THR A 219 -7.95 -18.73 -3.15
C THR A 219 -6.98 -17.64 -3.64
N LEU A 220 -7.23 -16.39 -3.24
CA LEU A 220 -6.36 -15.24 -3.55
C LEU A 220 -6.07 -14.40 -2.29
N PRO A 221 -4.83 -13.92 -2.08
CA PRO A 221 -4.53 -12.97 -1.01
C PRO A 221 -5.33 -11.68 -1.19
N GLN A 222 -6.15 -11.34 -0.21
CA GLN A 222 -6.90 -10.07 -0.17
C GLN A 222 -5.89 -8.90 -0.10
N VAL A 223 -5.99 -7.95 -1.03
CA VAL A 223 -5.11 -6.77 -1.03
C VAL A 223 -5.45 -5.88 0.16
N PHE A 224 -4.50 -5.72 1.10
CA PHE A 224 -4.70 -4.90 2.29
C PHE A 224 -4.68 -3.40 1.93
N VAL A 225 -5.84 -2.73 2.10
CA VAL A 225 -5.91 -1.27 2.11
C VAL A 225 -5.39 -0.79 3.47
N GLY A 226 -4.13 -0.36 3.50
CA GLY A 226 -3.43 0.14 4.70
C GLY A 226 -2.49 -0.88 5.36
N THR A 227 -1.75 -0.43 6.39
CA THR A 227 -0.73 -1.25 7.07
C THR A 227 -1.38 -2.32 7.97
N PRO A 228 -1.09 -3.61 7.79
CA PRO A 228 -1.76 -4.70 8.50
C PRO A 228 -1.12 -5.06 9.85
N SER A 229 -0.59 -4.08 10.60
CA SER A 229 0.18 -4.28 11.86
C SER A 229 -0.58 -4.88 13.05
N TYR A 230 -1.87 -5.14 12.89
CA TYR A 230 -2.77 -5.74 13.90
C TYR A 230 -3.61 -6.87 13.30
N LEU A 231 -3.26 -7.34 12.09
CA LEU A 231 -3.98 -8.36 11.34
C LEU A 231 -3.79 -9.73 12.01
N SER A 232 -4.85 -10.51 12.18
CA SER A 232 -4.69 -11.86 12.73
C SER A 232 -4.13 -12.86 11.70
N PRO A 233 -3.45 -13.94 12.13
CA PRO A 233 -2.88 -14.95 11.24
C PRO A 233 -3.90 -15.51 10.23
N GLU A 234 -5.11 -15.79 10.69
CA GLU A 234 -6.21 -16.27 9.85
C GLU A 234 -6.70 -15.24 8.84
N GLN A 235 -6.79 -13.95 9.23
CA GLN A 235 -7.10 -12.88 8.29
C GLN A 235 -6.00 -12.71 7.23
N ALA A 236 -4.73 -12.92 7.59
CA ALA A 236 -3.60 -12.90 6.67
C ALA A 236 -3.59 -14.09 5.69
N ARG A 237 -4.07 -15.27 6.13
CA ARG A 237 -4.24 -16.46 5.30
C ARG A 237 -5.54 -16.44 4.45
N GLY A 238 -6.47 -15.51 4.71
CA GLY A 238 -7.77 -15.46 4.05
C GLY A 238 -8.77 -16.52 4.54
N GLU A 239 -8.54 -17.07 5.74
CA GLU A 239 -9.43 -18.05 6.38
C GLU A 239 -10.70 -17.37 6.95
N ALA A 240 -11.68 -18.18 7.35
CA ALA A 240 -12.87 -17.70 8.06
C ALA A 240 -12.47 -17.00 9.37
N VAL A 241 -12.97 -15.79 9.59
CA VAL A 241 -12.61 -14.92 10.74
C VAL A 241 -13.64 -15.08 11.86
N ASP A 242 -13.17 -15.35 13.08
CA ASP A 242 -14.00 -15.53 14.28
C ASP A 242 -13.64 -14.52 15.39
N THR A 243 -14.31 -14.59 16.54
CA THR A 243 -14.10 -13.66 17.68
C THR A 243 -12.65 -13.63 18.19
N ARG A 244 -11.92 -14.75 18.07
CA ARG A 244 -10.52 -14.90 18.51
C ARG A 244 -9.52 -14.21 17.58
N SER A 245 -9.98 -13.75 16.42
CA SER A 245 -9.24 -12.82 15.56
C SER A 245 -9.12 -11.44 16.20
N ASP A 246 -10.21 -10.92 16.78
CA ASP A 246 -10.18 -9.63 17.48
C ASP A 246 -9.32 -9.70 18.74
N LEU A 247 -9.31 -10.85 19.44
CA LEU A 247 -8.47 -11.06 20.63
C LEU A 247 -6.98 -11.05 20.28
N TYR A 248 -6.60 -11.59 19.12
CA TYR A 248 -5.23 -11.49 18.61
C TYR A 248 -4.86 -10.03 18.26
N SER A 249 -5.75 -9.30 17.58
CA SER A 249 -5.55 -7.88 17.30
C SER A 249 -5.46 -7.04 18.57
N ALA A 250 -6.27 -7.34 19.59
CA ALA A 250 -6.18 -6.74 20.92
C ALA A 250 -4.87 -7.10 21.64
N GLY A 251 -4.33 -8.31 21.43
CA GLY A 251 -2.97 -8.68 21.86
C GLY A 251 -1.88 -7.87 21.15
N CYS A 252 -2.05 -7.54 19.87
CA CYS A 252 -1.14 -6.66 19.12
C CYS A 252 -1.19 -5.22 19.65
N VAL A 253 -2.37 -4.73 20.04
CA VAL A 253 -2.52 -3.43 20.74
C VAL A 253 -1.79 -3.49 22.08
N LEU A 254 -2.04 -4.49 22.94
CA LEU A 254 -1.36 -4.63 24.24
C LEU A 254 0.16 -4.64 24.10
N TYR A 255 0.71 -5.34 23.10
CA TYR A 255 2.13 -5.33 22.78
C TYR A 255 2.65 -3.91 22.53
N GLU A 256 1.95 -3.12 21.74
CA GLU A 256 2.34 -1.75 21.42
C GLU A 256 2.20 -0.81 22.63
N LEU A 257 1.15 -0.96 23.44
CA LEU A 257 1.00 -0.18 24.69
C LEU A 257 2.16 -0.42 25.66
N LEU A 258 2.75 -1.63 25.66
CA LEU A 258 3.89 -2.00 26.51
C LEU A 258 5.26 -1.65 25.92
N THR A 259 5.38 -1.47 24.60
CA THR A 259 6.69 -1.33 23.91
C THR A 259 6.85 -0.08 23.04
N GLY A 260 5.78 0.68 22.83
CA GLY A 260 5.75 1.85 21.94
C GLY A 260 5.74 1.55 20.44
N ARG A 261 5.68 0.27 20.03
CA ARG A 261 5.62 -0.15 18.61
C ARG A 261 4.84 -1.45 18.43
N PRO A 262 4.19 -1.71 17.27
CA PRO A 262 3.48 -2.96 17.04
C PRO A 262 4.42 -4.19 17.02
N PRO A 263 3.89 -5.42 17.20
CA PRO A 263 4.69 -6.65 17.28
C PRO A 263 5.48 -6.94 15.99
N PHE A 264 4.96 -6.51 14.85
CA PHE A 264 5.62 -6.68 13.55
C PHE A 264 5.60 -5.37 12.75
N VAL A 265 6.73 -5.11 12.10
CA VAL A 265 6.96 -3.98 11.19
C VAL A 265 7.69 -4.51 9.96
N GLY A 266 7.51 -3.87 8.82
CA GLY A 266 8.10 -4.28 7.55
C GLY A 266 7.72 -3.33 6.42
N ASP A 267 8.51 -3.37 5.35
CA ASP A 267 8.54 -2.32 4.32
C ASP A 267 7.34 -2.35 3.36
N ASN A 268 6.50 -3.39 3.47
CA ASN A 268 5.25 -3.51 2.73
C ASN A 268 4.18 -4.29 3.52
N PRO A 269 2.88 -4.11 3.21
CA PRO A 269 1.79 -4.82 3.88
C PRO A 269 1.92 -6.35 3.89
N LEU A 270 2.38 -6.96 2.80
CA LEU A 270 2.47 -8.41 2.67
C LEU A 270 3.56 -8.99 3.61
N SER A 271 4.67 -8.29 3.81
CA SER A 271 5.71 -8.65 4.79
C SER A 271 5.16 -8.65 6.22
N VAL A 272 4.41 -7.62 6.60
CA VAL A 272 3.79 -7.53 7.94
C VAL A 272 2.76 -8.65 8.13
N ALA A 273 1.91 -8.91 7.14
CA ALA A 273 0.97 -10.03 7.17
C ALA A 273 1.68 -11.40 7.26
N TYR A 274 2.76 -11.61 6.51
CA TYR A 274 3.58 -12.83 6.59
C TYR A 274 4.21 -13.03 7.97
N GLN A 275 4.68 -11.95 8.61
CA GLN A 275 5.20 -11.99 9.99
C GLN A 275 4.10 -12.34 11.00
N HIS A 276 2.89 -11.80 10.85
CA HIS A 276 1.74 -12.22 11.65
C HIS A 276 1.46 -13.73 11.52
N VAL A 277 1.64 -14.34 10.34
CA VAL A 277 1.46 -15.79 10.18
C VAL A 277 2.62 -16.63 10.73
N HIS A 278 3.88 -16.29 10.42
CA HIS A 278 5.01 -17.21 10.59
C HIS A 278 6.02 -16.82 11.67
N LYS A 279 6.13 -15.53 12.03
CA LYS A 279 7.19 -15.02 12.91
C LYS A 279 6.68 -14.86 14.34
N GLN A 280 7.45 -15.27 15.34
CA GLN A 280 7.10 -14.95 16.73
C GLN A 280 7.41 -13.48 17.04
N PRO A 281 6.57 -12.78 17.83
CA PRO A 281 6.85 -11.41 18.25
C PRO A 281 8.13 -11.39 19.09
N ALA A 282 8.84 -10.26 19.12
CA ALA A 282 10.01 -10.13 19.99
C ALA A 282 9.58 -10.26 21.46
N GLN A 283 10.37 -10.95 22.29
CA GLN A 283 10.02 -11.13 23.70
C GLN A 283 9.98 -9.78 24.43
N VAL A 284 8.78 -9.40 24.88
CA VAL A 284 8.63 -8.36 25.90
C VAL A 284 9.00 -9.01 27.23
N ARG A 285 9.94 -8.42 27.96
CA ARG A 285 10.29 -8.80 29.33
C ARG A 285 9.86 -7.65 30.24
N THR A 286 8.63 -7.71 30.72
CA THR A 286 8.17 -6.72 31.70
C THR A 286 8.73 -7.06 33.09
N ALA A 287 8.53 -6.17 34.06
CA ALA A 287 8.81 -6.48 35.46
C ALA A 287 7.83 -7.53 36.07
N ARG A 288 6.91 -8.10 35.27
CA ARG A 288 5.84 -8.98 35.71
C ARG A 288 5.72 -10.19 34.76
N PRO A 289 6.40 -11.32 35.03
CA PRO A 289 6.39 -12.49 34.15
C PRO A 289 4.99 -13.04 33.81
N ALA A 290 4.00 -12.85 34.70
CA ALA A 290 2.60 -13.19 34.42
C ALA A 290 2.00 -12.36 33.26
N LEU A 291 2.37 -11.09 33.12
CA LEU A 291 1.93 -10.23 32.03
C LEU A 291 2.59 -10.63 30.70
N ASP A 292 3.86 -11.04 30.75
CA ASP A 292 4.57 -11.60 29.58
C ASP A 292 3.87 -12.88 29.08
N ALA A 293 3.41 -13.74 30.00
CA ALA A 293 2.66 -14.96 29.68
C ALA A 293 1.27 -14.66 29.10
N VAL A 294 0.54 -13.67 29.63
CA VAL A 294 -0.74 -13.19 29.07
C VAL A 294 -0.55 -12.68 27.64
N LEU A 295 0.49 -11.88 27.40
CA LEU A 295 0.81 -11.35 26.07
C LEU A 295 1.19 -12.46 25.08
N ALA A 296 2.00 -13.43 25.51
CA ALA A 296 2.37 -14.58 24.70
C ALA A 296 1.15 -15.42 24.30
N LYS A 297 0.21 -15.65 25.23
CA LYS A 297 -1.05 -16.36 24.94
C LYS A 297 -1.94 -15.59 23.97
N ALA A 298 -2.08 -14.27 24.13
CA ALA A 298 -2.87 -13.45 23.22
C ALA A 298 -2.32 -13.44 21.78
N LEU A 299 -0.99 -13.52 21.63
CA LEU A 299 -0.29 -13.50 20.34
C LEU A 299 0.04 -14.90 19.77
N ALA A 300 -0.52 -15.97 20.35
CA ALA A 300 -0.38 -17.32 19.83
C ALA A 300 -0.93 -17.43 18.39
N LYS A 301 -0.24 -18.22 17.54
CA LYS A 301 -0.55 -18.27 16.10
C LYS A 301 -1.80 -19.07 15.81
N GLU A 302 -1.96 -20.22 16.45
CA GLU A 302 -3.16 -21.03 16.33
C GLU A 302 -4.24 -20.54 17.29
N ARG A 303 -5.50 -20.56 16.84
CA ARG A 303 -6.62 -19.91 17.55
C ARG A 303 -6.99 -20.62 18.85
N GLU A 304 -6.81 -21.94 18.89
CA GLU A 304 -7.09 -22.78 20.05
C GLU A 304 -6.11 -22.52 21.21
N ASP A 305 -4.90 -22.04 20.91
CA ASP A 305 -3.89 -21.69 21.92
C ASP A 305 -4.14 -20.30 22.56
N ARG A 306 -5.00 -19.47 21.95
CA ARG A 306 -5.32 -18.12 22.43
C ARG A 306 -6.33 -18.16 23.59
N PHE A 307 -6.66 -16.97 24.11
CA PHE A 307 -7.91 -16.77 24.83
C PHE A 307 -9.10 -17.05 23.91
N GLN A 308 -10.12 -17.75 24.40
CA GLN A 308 -11.27 -18.16 23.60
C GLN A 308 -12.41 -17.11 23.63
N ASP A 309 -12.42 -16.25 24.64
CA ASP A 309 -13.33 -15.12 24.79
C ASP A 309 -12.60 -13.92 25.44
N ALA A 310 -13.15 -12.72 25.26
CA ALA A 310 -12.54 -11.48 25.76
C ALA A 310 -12.47 -11.41 27.29
N ARG A 311 -13.46 -11.98 27.99
CA ARG A 311 -13.51 -12.02 29.45
C ARG A 311 -12.36 -12.83 30.06
N SER A 312 -12.04 -13.99 29.48
CA SER A 312 -10.91 -14.83 29.93
C SER A 312 -9.55 -14.14 29.72
N PHE A 313 -9.44 -13.27 28.71
CA PHE A 313 -8.27 -12.40 28.52
C PHE A 313 -8.26 -11.29 29.58
N GLU A 314 -9.39 -10.64 29.86
CA GLU A 314 -9.52 -9.59 30.88
C GLU A 314 -9.17 -10.11 32.28
N GLU A 315 -9.75 -11.24 32.70
CA GLU A 315 -9.49 -11.87 34.00
C GLU A 315 -8.01 -12.26 34.17
N ALA A 316 -7.38 -12.81 33.13
CA ALA A 316 -5.95 -13.14 33.15
C ALA A 316 -5.06 -11.89 33.19
N LEU A 317 -5.42 -10.83 32.46
CA LEU A 317 -4.70 -9.56 32.43
C LEU A 317 -4.74 -8.86 33.79
N LEU A 318 -5.89 -8.87 34.47
CA LEU A 318 -6.07 -8.32 35.81
C LEU A 318 -5.29 -9.14 36.85
N SER A 319 -5.42 -10.47 36.84
CA SER A 319 -4.66 -11.36 37.74
C SER A 319 -3.14 -11.14 37.62
N ALA A 320 -2.62 -11.05 36.39
CA ALA A 320 -1.21 -10.79 36.11
C ALA A 320 -0.68 -9.45 36.67
N VAL A 321 -1.55 -8.50 37.03
CA VAL A 321 -1.16 -7.25 37.67
C VAL A 321 -1.49 -7.16 39.17
N GLU A 322 -2.27 -8.10 39.71
CA GLU A 322 -2.56 -8.18 41.14
C GLU A 322 -1.55 -9.02 41.93
N ASP A 323 -0.93 -10.04 41.33
CA ASP A 323 0.04 -10.94 41.99
C ASP A 323 1.21 -10.21 42.70
N THR A 324 1.57 -9.00 42.25
CA THR A 324 2.60 -8.17 42.90
C THR A 324 2.15 -7.47 44.20
N ARG A 325 0.85 -7.40 44.52
CA ARG A 325 0.38 -6.80 45.80
C ARG A 325 0.69 -7.66 47.02
N HIS A 326 0.96 -8.96 46.85
CA HIS A 326 1.26 -9.88 47.95
C HIS A 326 2.76 -10.14 48.18
N VAL A 327 3.65 -9.78 47.24
CA VAL A 327 5.09 -10.12 47.31
C VAL A 327 5.93 -9.09 48.10
N HIS A 328 5.40 -7.90 48.41
CA HIS A 328 6.11 -6.86 49.17
C HIS A 328 5.68 -6.74 50.65
N ARG A 329 5.78 -7.86 51.39
CA ARG A 329 5.95 -7.85 52.86
C ARG A 329 6.86 -9.00 53.32
N GLY A 330 8.18 -8.81 53.29
CA GLY A 330 9.11 -9.73 53.98
C GLY A 330 10.57 -9.67 53.57
N ALA A 331 11.43 -9.28 54.53
CA ALA A 331 12.89 -9.47 54.60
C ALA A 331 13.79 -8.63 53.64
N PRO A 332 15.03 -8.28 54.08
CA PRO A 332 15.85 -7.26 53.44
C PRO A 332 16.78 -7.79 52.34
N VAL A 333 17.12 -6.90 51.40
CA VAL A 333 18.15 -7.11 50.37
C VAL A 333 19.53 -7.26 51.01
N ARG A 334 20.23 -8.37 50.71
CA ARG A 334 21.69 -8.44 50.84
C ARG A 334 22.32 -8.01 49.53
N THR A 335 23.07 -6.92 49.57
CA THR A 335 23.98 -6.51 48.50
C THR A 335 25.17 -7.45 48.45
N PHE A 336 25.63 -7.82 47.25
CA PHE A 336 26.96 -8.37 47.04
C PHE A 336 27.66 -7.61 45.91
N ASP A 337 28.89 -7.24 46.20
CA ASP A 337 29.78 -6.45 45.34
C ASP A 337 30.36 -7.26 44.18
N THR A 338 30.87 -6.54 43.19
CA THR A 338 31.66 -7.05 42.07
C THR A 338 33.13 -7.25 42.44
N ASP A 339 33.73 -8.41 42.12
CA ASP A 339 35.05 -8.49 41.44
C ASP A 339 35.53 -9.94 41.15
N ALA A 340 35.82 -10.21 39.86
CA ALA A 340 36.81 -11.14 39.26
C ALA A 340 36.90 -12.65 39.66
N PRO A 341 37.56 -13.53 38.85
CA PRO A 341 37.74 -13.57 37.39
C PRO A 341 37.34 -14.95 36.75
N LEU A 342 37.61 -15.11 35.45
CA LEU A 342 37.31 -16.30 34.63
C LEU A 342 38.32 -17.46 34.81
N GLU A 343 37.85 -18.72 34.72
CA GLU A 343 38.68 -19.90 34.41
C GLU A 343 37.99 -20.90 33.45
N PHE A 344 38.79 -21.62 32.67
CA PHE A 344 38.39 -22.63 31.67
C PHE A 344 38.44 -24.05 32.24
N ALA A 345 37.50 -24.93 31.86
CA ALA A 345 37.69 -26.39 31.94
C ALA A 345 36.88 -27.15 30.86
N GLN A 346 37.35 -28.35 30.48
CA GLN A 346 36.98 -29.05 29.25
C GLN A 346 35.98 -30.21 29.45
N SER A 347 35.25 -30.52 28.36
CA SER A 347 34.63 -31.80 27.94
C SER A 347 34.46 -32.99 28.92
N SER A 348 33.30 -33.67 28.86
CA SER A 348 33.22 -35.11 28.47
C SER A 348 31.80 -35.73 28.42
N ARG A 349 31.49 -36.29 27.25
CA ARG A 349 30.88 -37.63 26.97
C ARG A 349 29.47 -38.03 27.47
N ILE A 350 28.77 -38.67 26.53
CA ILE A 350 27.53 -39.46 26.61
C ILE A 350 27.76 -40.81 27.32
N PRO A 351 26.71 -41.40 27.94
CA PRO A 351 26.49 -42.85 27.91
C PRO A 351 25.13 -43.26 27.28
N LEU A 352 25.11 -44.48 26.71
CA LEU A 352 23.96 -45.16 26.09
C LEU A 352 23.67 -46.49 26.84
N HIS A 353 22.56 -47.17 26.48
CA HIS A 353 22.17 -48.57 26.79
C HIS A 353 21.44 -48.90 28.14
N PRO A 354 20.78 -50.09 28.32
CA PRO A 354 19.68 -50.63 27.48
C PRO A 354 18.58 -51.50 28.21
N GLY A 355 17.47 -51.82 27.53
CA GLY A 355 16.61 -53.03 27.73
C GLY A 355 15.56 -53.01 28.88
N GLY A 356 14.44 -53.75 28.84
CA GLY A 356 13.83 -54.62 27.82
C GLY A 356 12.58 -55.40 28.33
N GLY A 357 11.78 -56.02 27.44
CA GLY A 357 10.66 -56.98 27.74
C GLY A 357 9.33 -56.35 28.25
N LEU A 358 8.10 -56.59 27.76
CA LEU A 358 7.36 -57.67 27.04
C LEU A 358 6.27 -58.29 27.93
N TRP A 359 4.99 -58.03 27.64
CA TRP A 359 3.85 -58.97 27.78
C TRP A 359 2.76 -58.63 26.74
N ARG A 360 1.87 -59.58 26.39
CA ARG A 360 0.98 -59.51 25.20
C ARG A 360 -0.32 -60.31 25.42
N LYS A 361 -1.36 -59.98 24.62
CA LYS A 361 -2.55 -60.81 24.27
C LYS A 361 -3.61 -61.00 25.40
N LEU A 362 -4.92 -61.19 25.16
CA LEU A 362 -5.84 -61.16 23.97
C LEU A 362 -6.94 -60.07 24.24
N ALA A 363 -7.99 -59.79 23.46
CA ALA A 363 -8.59 -60.30 22.19
C ALA A 363 -9.09 -59.07 21.36
N GLY A 364 -10.02 -59.09 20.38
CA GLY A 364 -10.71 -60.14 19.61
C GLY A 364 -11.82 -59.48 18.73
N GLY A 365 -12.04 -59.95 17.49
CA GLY A 365 -13.12 -59.44 16.60
C GLY A 365 -12.66 -59.08 15.18
N GLN A 366 -13.27 -59.66 14.16
CA GLN A 366 -12.93 -59.52 12.73
C GLN A 366 -14.22 -59.42 11.88
N ARG A 367 -14.12 -58.79 10.70
CA ARG A 367 -15.01 -58.97 9.50
C ARG A 367 -16.46 -58.42 9.63
N ALA A 368 -17.18 -58.05 8.56
CA ALA A 368 -16.85 -57.88 7.12
C ALA A 368 -17.89 -57.00 6.38
N THR A 369 -17.59 -56.71 5.12
CA THR A 369 -18.36 -56.03 4.05
C THR A 369 -19.63 -56.76 3.56
N ALA A 370 -20.63 -56.04 3.01
CA ALA A 370 -21.34 -56.37 1.75
C ALA A 370 -22.42 -55.33 1.32
N ASP A 371 -22.66 -55.21 0.01
CA ASP A 371 -23.76 -54.47 -0.66
C ASP A 371 -25.13 -55.18 -0.58
N ALA A 372 -26.25 -54.44 -0.75
CA ALA A 372 -27.22 -54.67 -1.86
C ALA A 372 -28.53 -53.81 -1.86
N ARG A 373 -28.83 -53.30 -3.07
CA ARG A 373 -30.10 -53.00 -3.79
C ARG A 373 -31.38 -53.81 -3.38
N VAL A 374 -32.67 -53.49 -3.66
CA VAL A 374 -33.41 -52.39 -4.38
C VAL A 374 -34.97 -52.55 -4.21
N ALA A 375 -35.73 -51.43 -4.10
CA ALA A 375 -37.16 -51.17 -4.48
C ALA A 375 -38.36 -52.03 -3.91
N ASN A 376 -39.66 -51.67 -4.02
CA ASN A 376 -40.38 -50.55 -4.67
C ASN A 376 -41.85 -50.29 -4.18
N GLY A 377 -42.37 -49.05 -4.35
CA GLY A 377 -43.77 -48.72 -4.70
C GLY A 377 -44.83 -48.56 -3.58
N ARG A 378 -45.93 -47.77 -3.70
CA ARG A 378 -46.49 -46.79 -4.68
C ARG A 378 -47.42 -45.81 -3.89
N THR A 379 -47.75 -44.57 -4.27
CA THR A 379 -48.53 -44.10 -5.45
C THR A 379 -48.32 -42.59 -5.80
N ALA A 380 -48.68 -42.16 -7.03
CA ALA A 380 -48.56 -40.80 -7.61
C ALA A 380 -49.95 -40.18 -7.94
N PRO A 381 -50.11 -38.96 -8.54
CA PRO A 381 -49.69 -38.52 -9.92
C PRO A 381 -49.14 -37.04 -9.96
N ASP A 382 -49.15 -36.21 -11.02
CA ASP A 382 -48.59 -36.25 -12.40
C ASP A 382 -48.48 -34.77 -12.95
N ARG A 383 -47.69 -34.52 -14.01
CA ARG A 383 -47.68 -33.39 -14.99
C ARG A 383 -46.93 -32.04 -14.78
N ARG A 384 -45.81 -31.95 -15.55
CA ARG A 384 -45.47 -30.98 -16.63
C ARG A 384 -45.25 -29.45 -16.38
N THR A 385 -44.02 -29.04 -16.76
CA THR A 385 -43.58 -27.79 -17.46
C THR A 385 -43.59 -26.39 -16.79
N ALA A 386 -42.39 -25.78 -16.85
CA ALA A 386 -42.06 -24.36 -17.11
C ALA A 386 -42.02 -23.32 -15.96
N MET A 387 -40.89 -22.57 -15.98
CA MET A 387 -40.67 -21.15 -15.60
C MET A 387 -40.71 -20.63 -14.15
N THR A 388 -39.80 -19.68 -13.94
CA THR A 388 -39.85 -18.45 -13.09
C THR A 388 -39.67 -18.49 -11.57
N THR A 389 -38.90 -17.49 -11.14
CA THR A 389 -38.72 -16.91 -9.79
C THR A 389 -40.03 -16.37 -9.20
N PRO A 390 -40.03 -16.04 -7.90
CA PRO A 390 -40.76 -14.88 -7.40
C PRO A 390 -39.83 -13.89 -6.68
N GLU A 391 -39.54 -12.77 -7.33
CA GLU A 391 -39.32 -11.50 -6.63
C GLU A 391 -40.68 -10.92 -6.25
N ALA A 392 -40.79 -10.27 -5.08
CA ALA A 392 -42.09 -9.89 -4.54
C ALA A 392 -42.81 -8.77 -5.32
N HIS A 393 -42.07 -7.82 -5.91
CA HIS A 393 -42.61 -6.77 -6.78
C HIS A 393 -41.57 -6.27 -7.80
N PRO A 394 -41.44 -6.90 -8.98
CA PRO A 394 -40.63 -6.34 -10.06
C PRO A 394 -41.37 -5.15 -10.70
N GLY A 395 -40.86 -3.94 -10.47
CA GLY A 395 -41.22 -2.79 -11.30
C GLY A 395 -40.67 -2.98 -12.72
N PRO A 396 -41.42 -2.62 -13.78
CA PRO A 396 -41.00 -2.90 -15.15
C PRO A 396 -39.79 -2.05 -15.56
N TYR A 397 -38.59 -2.59 -15.41
CA TYR A 397 -37.41 -2.08 -16.09
C TYR A 397 -37.45 -2.51 -17.55
N VAL A 398 -37.66 -1.53 -18.44
CA VAL A 398 -37.44 -1.70 -19.86
C VAL A 398 -35.93 -1.85 -20.07
N CYS A 399 -35.48 -3.04 -20.44
CA CYS A 399 -34.11 -3.25 -20.90
C CYS A 399 -33.91 -2.58 -22.26
N THR A 400 -33.67 -1.28 -22.28
CA THR A 400 -33.07 -0.62 -23.44
C THR A 400 -31.61 -1.07 -23.53
N GLY A 401 -31.23 -1.71 -24.63
CA GLY A 401 -29.82 -1.92 -24.94
C GLY A 401 -29.13 -0.56 -25.10
N GLY A 402 -28.15 -0.27 -24.25
CA GLY A 402 -27.44 1.00 -24.23
C GLY A 402 -26.35 1.03 -23.15
N ASP A 403 -25.10 1.04 -23.62
CA ASP A 403 -23.96 1.76 -23.02
C ASP A 403 -23.49 1.40 -21.60
N LEU A 404 -22.96 0.18 -21.45
CA LEU A 404 -21.68 0.02 -20.75
C LEU A 404 -20.55 0.23 -21.77
N PRO A 405 -19.56 1.12 -21.53
CA PRO A 405 -18.43 1.30 -22.43
C PRO A 405 -17.46 0.12 -22.28
N GLY A 406 -17.75 -0.97 -22.99
CA GLY A 406 -16.74 -1.96 -23.35
C GLY A 406 -15.65 -1.36 -24.24
N PRO A 407 -14.54 -2.07 -24.48
CA PRO A 407 -13.43 -1.64 -25.34
C PRO A 407 -13.81 -1.71 -26.83
N TRP A 408 -14.82 -0.93 -27.21
CA TRP A 408 -15.17 -0.63 -28.59
C TRP A 408 -14.23 0.47 -29.07
N ALA A 409 -13.53 0.23 -30.18
CA ALA A 409 -13.04 1.35 -30.96
C ALA A 409 -14.25 2.21 -31.33
N LYS A 410 -14.22 3.52 -31.05
CA LYS A 410 -15.33 4.43 -31.42
C LYS A 410 -15.33 4.76 -32.93
N CYS A 411 -14.36 4.22 -33.66
CA CYS A 411 -14.22 4.30 -35.10
C CYS A 411 -14.41 2.92 -35.72
N GLU A 412 -15.18 2.82 -36.80
CA GLU A 412 -15.32 1.57 -37.56
C GLU A 412 -13.96 1.12 -38.14
N GLY A 413 -13.70 -0.19 -38.13
CA GLY A 413 -12.48 -0.78 -38.69
C GLY A 413 -11.20 -0.59 -37.88
N ARG A 414 -11.30 -0.11 -36.63
CA ARG A 414 -10.16 0.18 -35.74
C ARG A 414 -9.99 -0.83 -34.60
N ALA A 415 -8.83 -0.80 -33.95
CA ALA A 415 -8.43 -1.80 -32.97
C ALA A 415 -9.10 -1.61 -31.59
N PRO A 416 -9.48 -2.69 -30.88
CA PRO A 416 -9.97 -2.61 -29.51
C PRO A 416 -8.86 -2.19 -28.55
N VAL A 417 -9.22 -1.38 -27.53
CA VAL A 417 -8.28 -0.81 -26.55
C VAL A 417 -8.61 -1.25 -25.13
N GLU A 418 -7.69 -1.94 -24.49
CA GLU A 418 -7.75 -2.40 -23.09
C GLU A 418 -7.08 -1.37 -22.18
N ILE A 419 -7.77 -0.85 -21.17
CA ILE A 419 -7.18 0.10 -20.20
C ILE A 419 -6.52 -0.67 -19.06
N ILE A 420 -5.24 -0.38 -18.81
CA ILE A 420 -4.43 -0.91 -17.71
C ILE A 420 -4.16 0.22 -16.73
N SER A 421 -4.87 0.23 -15.60
CA SER A 421 -4.73 1.25 -14.56
C SER A 421 -3.44 1.11 -13.76
N ALA A 422 -2.82 2.23 -13.41
CA ALA A 422 -1.66 2.24 -12.52
C ALA A 422 -2.03 1.93 -11.05
N ARG A 423 -1.04 1.47 -10.29
CA ARG A 423 -1.09 1.35 -8.83
C ARG A 423 0.08 2.12 -8.20
N ALA A 424 -0.16 2.78 -7.07
CA ALA A 424 0.92 3.42 -6.31
C ALA A 424 1.80 2.36 -5.61
N VAL A 425 3.12 2.50 -5.73
CA VAL A 425 4.14 1.61 -5.17
C VAL A 425 5.30 2.45 -4.59
N PRO A 426 5.86 2.11 -3.42
CA PRO A 426 7.08 2.74 -2.92
C PRO A 426 8.34 2.21 -3.63
N LEU A 427 9.19 3.10 -4.16
CA LEU A 427 10.53 2.83 -4.69
C LEU A 427 11.62 3.26 -3.69
N GLY A 428 12.44 2.32 -3.20
CA GLY A 428 13.65 2.62 -2.42
C GLY A 428 13.61 2.42 -0.90
N GLY A 429 12.63 1.70 -0.33
CA GLY A 429 12.61 1.32 1.09
C GLY A 429 11.65 2.12 1.98
N LEU A 430 11.96 2.24 3.28
CA LEU A 430 11.03 2.77 4.31
C LEU A 430 10.64 4.25 4.13
N ARG A 431 11.44 5.01 3.39
CA ARG A 431 11.16 6.42 3.02
C ARG A 431 11.10 6.64 1.51
N ALA A 432 10.80 5.59 0.77
CA ALA A 432 10.65 5.56 -0.67
C ALA A 432 9.85 6.73 -1.27
N MET A 433 10.26 7.17 -2.47
CA MET A 433 9.39 7.95 -3.35
C MET A 433 8.24 7.06 -3.86
N ASN A 434 7.07 7.64 -4.12
CA ASN A 434 5.95 6.91 -4.68
C ASN A 434 6.00 6.92 -6.21
N VAL A 435 5.79 5.76 -6.82
CA VAL A 435 5.74 5.57 -8.27
C VAL A 435 4.41 4.90 -8.65
N ARG A 436 3.99 5.09 -9.90
CA ARG A 436 2.73 4.60 -10.47
C ARG A 436 3.06 3.47 -11.44
N ARG A 437 2.78 2.23 -11.02
CA ARG A 437 3.13 1.02 -11.77
C ARG A 437 2.00 0.59 -12.70
N THR A 438 2.23 0.58 -14.01
CA THR A 438 1.30 0.03 -15.01
C THR A 438 1.67 -1.39 -15.43
N LEU A 439 2.95 -1.77 -15.43
CA LEU A 439 3.39 -3.16 -15.63
C LEU A 439 4.39 -3.61 -14.54
N PRO A 440 4.37 -4.89 -14.10
CA PRO A 440 3.39 -5.91 -14.45
C PRO A 440 2.10 -5.81 -13.60
N GLN A 441 0.96 -6.18 -14.20
CA GLN A 441 -0.37 -6.29 -13.57
C GLN A 441 -0.96 -7.71 -13.72
N ARG A 442 -2.10 -7.98 -13.07
CA ARG A 442 -2.85 -9.25 -13.23
C ARG A 442 -3.48 -9.38 -14.61
N GLN A 443 -3.98 -8.28 -15.14
CA GLN A 443 -4.65 -8.17 -16.45
C GLN A 443 -3.65 -8.48 -17.59
N ARG A 444 -2.48 -7.84 -17.52
CA ARG A 444 -1.36 -7.99 -18.45
C ARG A 444 -0.04 -7.83 -17.70
N SER A 445 0.94 -8.69 -17.97
CA SER A 445 2.26 -8.63 -17.32
C SER A 445 3.37 -8.17 -18.26
N LEU A 446 3.21 -8.34 -19.58
CA LEU A 446 4.16 -7.86 -20.59
C LEU A 446 3.43 -7.22 -21.78
N ILE A 447 4.13 -6.34 -22.51
CA ILE A 447 3.79 -5.87 -23.86
C ILE A 447 5.05 -6.04 -24.71
N GLY A 448 5.04 -7.00 -25.64
CA GLY A 448 6.29 -7.51 -26.20
C GLY A 448 7.21 -7.97 -25.05
N ALA A 449 8.49 -7.61 -25.09
CA ALA A 449 9.42 -7.88 -23.99
C ALA A 449 9.36 -6.85 -22.84
N TRP A 450 8.59 -5.76 -22.95
CA TRP A 450 8.43 -4.77 -21.87
C TRP A 450 7.67 -5.41 -20.70
N CYS A 451 8.36 -5.69 -19.59
CA CYS A 451 7.85 -6.48 -18.47
C CYS A 451 7.63 -5.66 -17.18
N PHE A 452 8.03 -4.39 -17.17
CA PHE A 452 7.94 -3.48 -16.04
C PHE A 452 7.82 -2.05 -16.55
N VAL A 453 6.91 -1.27 -15.96
CA VAL A 453 6.72 0.17 -16.24
C VAL A 453 6.30 0.86 -14.95
N ASP A 454 7.21 1.65 -14.39
CA ASP A 454 6.96 2.60 -13.30
C ASP A 454 7.06 4.03 -13.81
N HIS A 455 6.06 4.84 -13.47
CA HIS A 455 6.02 6.28 -13.77
C HIS A 455 6.13 7.07 -12.46
N TYR A 456 7.07 8.00 -12.39
CA TYR A 456 7.40 8.72 -11.14
C TYR A 456 7.45 10.22 -11.36
N GLY A 457 7.10 11.00 -10.34
CA GLY A 457 6.96 12.44 -10.44
C GLY A 457 5.63 12.92 -11.04
N PRO A 458 5.52 14.21 -11.45
CA PRO A 458 6.51 15.25 -11.23
C PRO A 458 6.60 15.58 -9.74
N ASP A 459 7.71 15.21 -9.12
CA ASP A 459 7.94 15.34 -7.67
C ASP A 459 8.96 16.45 -7.42
N ASP A 460 8.68 17.32 -6.45
CA ASP A 460 9.67 18.27 -5.94
C ASP A 460 10.71 17.49 -5.11
N VAL A 461 11.98 17.56 -5.53
CA VAL A 461 13.10 16.84 -4.90
C VAL A 461 13.38 17.35 -3.48
N ALA A 462 13.20 18.65 -3.23
CA ALA A 462 13.38 19.23 -1.90
C ALA A 462 12.24 18.81 -0.94
N ALA A 463 11.02 18.62 -1.45
CA ALA A 463 9.87 18.20 -0.65
C ALA A 463 9.85 16.67 -0.38
N THR A 464 10.22 15.86 -1.37
CA THR A 464 10.19 14.38 -1.27
C THR A 464 11.50 13.77 -0.76
N GLY A 465 12.60 14.52 -0.87
CA GLY A 465 13.96 14.02 -0.74
C GLY A 465 14.48 13.31 -1.99
N GLY A 466 13.71 13.27 -3.09
CA GLY A 466 14.14 12.69 -4.37
C GLY A 466 14.36 11.17 -4.36
N MET A 467 15.08 10.70 -5.38
CA MET A 467 15.47 9.31 -5.57
C MET A 467 16.80 9.03 -4.86
N ASP A 468 16.86 7.96 -4.08
CA ASP A 468 18.07 7.52 -3.35
C ASP A 468 18.09 6.00 -3.19
N VAL A 469 18.23 5.31 -4.32
CA VAL A 469 18.16 3.85 -4.41
C VAL A 469 19.57 3.27 -4.26
N ALA A 470 19.88 2.75 -3.06
CA ALA A 470 21.14 2.07 -2.77
C ALA A 470 21.43 0.89 -3.74
N PRO A 471 22.70 0.46 -3.86
CA PRO A 471 23.12 -0.68 -4.67
C PRO A 471 22.18 -1.89 -4.55
N HIS A 472 21.59 -2.29 -5.67
CA HIS A 472 20.65 -3.40 -5.78
C HIS A 472 20.88 -4.17 -7.07
N PRO A 473 20.56 -5.47 -7.11
CA PRO A 473 20.86 -6.34 -8.24
C PRO A 473 19.73 -6.37 -9.27
N HIS A 474 20.05 -6.81 -10.49
CA HIS A 474 19.12 -7.28 -11.52
C HIS A 474 19.67 -8.53 -12.23
N THR A 475 18.79 -9.37 -12.78
CA THR A 475 19.16 -10.51 -13.64
C THR A 475 18.19 -10.65 -14.81
N GLY A 476 18.69 -11.13 -15.96
CA GLY A 476 17.87 -11.58 -17.09
C GLY A 476 17.06 -10.50 -17.81
N LEU A 477 17.43 -9.23 -17.63
CA LEU A 477 16.71 -8.07 -18.14
C LEU A 477 17.64 -6.94 -18.58
N GLN A 478 17.08 -5.95 -19.27
CA GLN A 478 17.65 -4.61 -19.45
C GLN A 478 16.78 -3.61 -18.70
N THR A 479 17.37 -2.64 -17.99
CA THR A 479 16.62 -1.50 -17.43
C THR A 479 16.78 -0.30 -18.35
N VAL A 480 15.73 0.49 -18.50
CA VAL A 480 15.69 1.71 -19.27
C VAL A 480 15.17 2.84 -18.38
N SER A 481 15.99 3.86 -18.18
CA SER A 481 15.64 5.09 -17.46
C SER A 481 15.40 6.19 -18.50
N TRP A 482 14.20 6.79 -18.52
CA TRP A 482 13.83 7.88 -19.43
C TRP A 482 13.21 9.05 -18.64
N LEU A 483 13.86 10.21 -18.66
CA LEU A 483 13.43 11.39 -17.90
C LEU A 483 12.69 12.40 -18.76
N PHE A 484 11.72 13.07 -18.14
CA PHE A 484 11.00 14.23 -18.65
C PHE A 484 11.49 15.53 -17.98
N GLU A 485 11.83 15.47 -16.70
CA GLU A 485 12.41 16.56 -15.91
C GLU A 485 13.37 15.99 -14.83
N GLY A 486 14.39 16.78 -14.47
CA GLY A 486 15.36 16.42 -13.43
C GLY A 486 16.60 15.69 -13.96
N ALA A 487 17.37 15.09 -13.04
CA ALA A 487 18.54 14.29 -13.35
C ALA A 487 18.74 13.18 -12.30
N ILE A 488 19.23 12.02 -12.74
CA ILE A 488 19.58 10.87 -11.89
C ILE A 488 21.03 10.48 -12.19
N ALA A 489 21.89 10.43 -11.18
CA ALA A 489 23.19 9.79 -11.28
C ALA A 489 23.00 8.27 -11.17
N HIS A 490 23.37 7.55 -12.22
CA HIS A 490 23.49 6.08 -12.26
C HIS A 490 24.93 5.67 -12.04
N ILE A 491 25.15 4.61 -11.26
CA ILE A 491 26.46 3.96 -11.13
C ILE A 491 26.31 2.46 -10.93
N ASP A 492 27.10 1.66 -11.66
CA ASP A 492 27.00 0.20 -11.65
C ASP A 492 28.31 -0.56 -11.45
N SER A 493 28.13 -1.85 -11.18
CA SER A 493 29.18 -2.88 -11.02
C SER A 493 29.77 -3.41 -12.33
N GLY A 494 29.35 -2.88 -13.48
CA GLY A 494 30.11 -2.94 -14.74
C GLY A 494 31.20 -1.86 -14.81
N GLY A 495 31.20 -0.90 -13.87
CA GLY A 495 32.12 0.23 -13.84
C GLY A 495 31.59 1.47 -14.59
N ASN A 496 30.34 1.45 -15.04
CA ASN A 496 29.74 2.61 -15.70
C ASN A 496 29.22 3.60 -14.64
N SER A 497 29.34 4.88 -14.94
CA SER A 497 28.72 5.98 -14.20
C SER A 497 28.26 7.04 -15.19
N ALA A 498 27.03 7.52 -15.02
CA ALA A 498 26.41 8.46 -15.95
C ALA A 498 25.29 9.27 -15.29
N ASP A 499 25.22 10.56 -15.61
CA ASP A 499 24.02 11.35 -15.36
C ASP A 499 22.98 11.06 -16.45
N VAL A 500 21.84 10.49 -16.04
CA VAL A 500 20.61 10.36 -16.81
C VAL A 500 19.94 11.73 -16.86
N LEU A 501 19.66 12.23 -18.08
CA LEU A 501 19.11 13.56 -18.33
C LEU A 501 17.78 13.47 -19.12
N PRO A 502 16.96 14.55 -19.15
CA PRO A 502 15.67 14.53 -19.82
C PRO A 502 15.81 14.36 -21.33
N GLY A 503 15.00 13.46 -21.91
CA GLY A 503 15.06 13.11 -23.33
C GLY A 503 16.25 12.24 -23.73
N GLU A 504 17.01 11.69 -22.78
CA GLU A 504 18.09 10.74 -23.07
C GLU A 504 17.72 9.32 -22.62
N LEU A 505 17.92 8.35 -23.52
CA LEU A 505 17.90 6.94 -23.15
C LEU A 505 19.16 6.60 -22.34
N ASN A 506 18.96 6.00 -21.18
CA ASN A 506 20.01 5.28 -20.46
C ASN A 506 19.54 3.83 -20.29
N LEU A 507 20.21 2.90 -20.97
CA LEU A 507 19.90 1.48 -20.98
C LEU A 507 21.03 0.71 -20.30
N MET A 508 20.70 -0.06 -19.26
CA MET A 508 21.64 -0.98 -18.59
C MET A 508 21.24 -2.42 -18.90
N THR A 509 22.12 -3.17 -19.56
CA THR A 509 21.96 -4.62 -19.78
C THR A 509 22.53 -5.38 -18.59
N ALA A 510 21.66 -6.03 -17.80
CA ALA A 510 22.07 -6.80 -16.63
C ALA A 510 22.64 -8.18 -16.99
N GLY A 511 22.14 -8.79 -18.06
CA GLY A 511 22.54 -10.13 -18.50
C GLY A 511 22.48 -11.15 -17.35
N ALA A 512 23.57 -11.89 -17.16
CA ALA A 512 23.69 -12.90 -16.12
C ALA A 512 23.60 -12.33 -14.68
N GLY A 513 23.84 -11.04 -14.50
CA GLY A 513 23.75 -10.33 -13.24
C GLY A 513 24.56 -9.04 -13.20
N ILE A 514 23.95 -7.98 -12.67
CA ILE A 514 24.60 -6.71 -12.34
C ILE A 514 23.98 -6.16 -11.05
N CYS A 515 24.71 -5.35 -10.29
CA CYS A 515 24.09 -4.39 -9.37
C CYS A 515 24.42 -2.94 -9.72
N HIS A 516 23.47 -2.04 -9.45
CA HIS A 516 23.58 -0.60 -9.69
C HIS A 516 22.85 0.23 -8.62
N SER A 517 23.06 1.53 -8.65
CA SER A 517 22.42 2.52 -7.80
C SER A 517 21.99 3.73 -8.63
N GLU A 518 20.87 4.33 -8.25
CA GLU A 518 20.28 5.52 -8.88
C GLU A 518 19.98 6.57 -7.80
N THR A 519 20.54 7.78 -7.95
CA THR A 519 20.35 8.88 -7.01
C THR A 519 20.07 10.20 -7.72
N SER A 520 19.00 10.92 -7.35
CA SER A 520 18.76 12.26 -7.87
C SER A 520 19.62 13.29 -7.12
N ALA A 521 20.24 14.23 -7.83
CA ALA A 521 20.92 15.35 -7.19
C ALA A 521 19.91 16.31 -6.52
N PRO A 522 20.17 16.85 -5.32
CA PRO A 522 19.29 17.85 -4.69
C PRO A 522 19.06 19.10 -5.54
N ALA A 523 20.00 19.42 -6.44
CA ALA A 523 19.91 20.54 -7.38
C ALA A 523 18.96 20.30 -8.57
N ALA A 524 18.45 19.07 -8.77
CA ALA A 524 17.55 18.76 -9.89
C ALA A 524 16.20 19.48 -9.80
N GLY A 525 15.79 19.94 -8.61
CA GLY A 525 14.56 20.69 -8.36
C GLY A 525 13.30 19.83 -8.45
N ARG A 526 13.01 19.30 -9.64
CA ARG A 526 11.93 18.34 -9.89
C ARG A 526 12.50 17.05 -10.46
N LEU A 527 11.84 15.94 -10.20
CA LEU A 527 12.13 14.64 -10.80
C LEU A 527 10.87 14.08 -11.44
N HIS A 528 10.94 13.75 -12.73
CA HIS A 528 9.79 13.28 -13.50
C HIS A 528 10.26 12.37 -14.64
N GLY A 529 9.71 11.16 -14.74
CA GLY A 529 10.11 10.21 -15.78
C GLY A 529 9.50 8.83 -15.63
N VAL A 530 10.02 7.88 -16.41
CA VAL A 530 9.61 6.47 -16.39
C VAL A 530 10.81 5.54 -16.27
N GLN A 531 10.63 4.45 -15.51
CA GLN A 531 11.53 3.31 -15.43
C GLN A 531 10.88 2.11 -16.12
N LEU A 532 11.54 1.57 -17.14
CA LEU A 532 11.05 0.46 -17.95
C LEU A 532 12.02 -0.72 -17.82
N TRP A 533 11.53 -1.96 -17.74
CA TRP A 533 12.40 -3.15 -17.90
C TRP A 533 12.00 -3.98 -19.11
N ILE A 534 13.01 -4.50 -19.81
CA ILE A 534 12.90 -5.36 -20.98
C ILE A 534 13.38 -6.76 -20.58
N ALA A 535 12.57 -7.79 -20.78
CA ALA A 535 12.98 -9.18 -20.57
C ALA A 535 13.99 -9.62 -21.65
N LEU A 536 15.12 -10.18 -21.25
CA LEU A 536 16.06 -10.80 -22.20
C LEU A 536 15.58 -12.22 -22.56
N PRO A 537 15.64 -12.61 -23.85
CA PRO A 537 15.36 -13.99 -24.28
C PRO A 537 16.44 -14.97 -23.75
N GLU A 538 16.09 -16.24 -23.67
CA GLU A 538 16.93 -17.31 -23.09
C GLU A 538 18.34 -17.34 -23.70
N GLU A 539 18.40 -17.14 -25.01
CA GLU A 539 19.59 -17.20 -25.86
C GLU A 539 20.70 -16.22 -25.43
N VAL A 540 20.32 -15.08 -24.85
CA VAL A 540 21.25 -13.98 -24.51
C VAL A 540 21.29 -13.65 -23.02
N ARG A 541 20.29 -14.06 -22.22
CA ARG A 541 20.15 -13.62 -20.83
C ARG A 541 21.33 -14.01 -19.92
N HIS A 542 22.14 -15.01 -20.29
CA HIS A 542 23.36 -15.39 -19.56
C HIS A 542 24.65 -14.96 -20.25
N SER A 543 24.61 -14.64 -21.55
CA SER A 543 25.78 -14.45 -22.41
C SER A 543 25.98 -13.00 -22.88
N GLY A 544 24.94 -12.15 -22.81
CA GLY A 544 24.95 -10.75 -23.26
C GLY A 544 25.83 -9.78 -22.46
N GLY A 545 26.60 -10.27 -21.49
CA GLY A 545 27.50 -9.47 -20.66
C GLY A 545 26.79 -8.47 -19.74
N ARG A 546 27.59 -7.58 -19.14
CA ARG A 546 27.12 -6.33 -18.53
C ARG A 546 27.35 -5.22 -19.55
N GLY A 547 26.35 -4.39 -19.81
CA GLY A 547 26.46 -3.31 -20.79
C GLY A 547 25.71 -2.07 -20.35
N PHE A 548 26.16 -0.91 -20.82
CA PHE A 548 25.48 0.36 -20.60
C PHE A 548 25.51 1.17 -21.90
N GLU A 549 24.34 1.53 -22.42
CA GLU A 549 24.15 2.26 -23.67
C GLU A 549 23.43 3.58 -23.38
N ARG A 550 23.92 4.66 -23.99
CA ARG A 550 23.28 5.98 -23.96
C ARG A 550 22.90 6.40 -25.37
N PHE A 551 21.73 7.00 -25.52
CA PHE A 551 21.28 7.53 -26.80
C PHE A 551 20.38 8.75 -26.63
N VAL A 552 20.66 9.80 -27.39
CA VAL A 552 19.84 11.01 -27.47
C VAL A 552 19.13 10.99 -28.83
N PRO A 553 17.82 10.64 -28.89
CA PRO A 553 17.09 10.66 -30.15
C PRO A 553 16.88 12.07 -30.68
N GLU A 554 16.98 12.23 -31.99
CA GLU A 554 16.55 13.46 -32.68
C GLU A 554 15.01 13.54 -32.72
N PRO A 555 14.41 14.73 -32.53
CA PRO A 555 12.97 14.92 -32.70
C PRO A 555 12.51 14.62 -34.12
N VAL A 556 11.44 13.83 -34.25
CA VAL A 556 10.71 13.61 -35.50
C VAL A 556 9.41 14.38 -35.45
N GLU A 557 9.28 15.41 -36.28
CA GLU A 557 8.06 16.23 -36.36
C GLU A 557 6.95 15.52 -37.16
N PHE A 558 5.71 15.67 -36.72
CA PHE A 558 4.50 15.25 -37.42
C PHE A 558 3.42 16.34 -37.34
N ALA A 559 2.28 16.12 -38.00
CA ALA A 559 1.20 17.10 -38.01
C ALA A 559 0.63 17.32 -36.58
N GLY A 560 0.95 18.46 -35.98
CA GLY A 560 0.48 18.82 -34.63
C GLY A 560 1.27 18.20 -33.48
N GLY A 561 2.49 17.69 -33.69
CA GLY A 561 3.29 17.12 -32.61
C GLY A 561 4.67 16.64 -33.03
N SER A 562 5.40 16.03 -32.10
CA SER A 562 6.71 15.44 -32.37
C SER A 562 6.99 14.19 -31.53
N ALA A 563 7.93 13.37 -31.98
CA ALA A 563 8.30 12.10 -31.37
C ALA A 563 9.81 12.01 -31.08
N LEU A 564 10.18 11.41 -29.96
CA LEU A 564 11.55 11.03 -29.61
C LEU A 564 11.64 9.50 -29.57
N VAL A 565 12.13 8.90 -30.66
CA VAL A 565 12.20 7.44 -30.86
C VAL A 565 13.45 6.89 -30.18
N PHE A 566 13.36 6.58 -28.89
CA PHE A 566 14.49 6.14 -28.08
C PHE A 566 14.88 4.67 -28.32
N LEU A 567 13.95 3.79 -28.68
CA LEU A 567 14.21 2.39 -29.00
C LEU A 567 13.39 1.95 -30.22
N GLY A 568 13.95 1.06 -31.05
CA GLY A 568 13.27 0.55 -32.24
C GLY A 568 13.28 1.51 -33.43
N SER A 569 12.21 1.47 -34.23
CA SER A 569 11.99 2.38 -35.35
C SER A 569 10.52 2.80 -35.42
N LEU A 570 10.28 4.08 -35.69
CA LEU A 570 8.95 4.69 -35.76
C LEU A 570 9.06 5.99 -36.56
N LEU A 571 8.02 6.36 -37.34
CA LEU A 571 7.99 7.59 -38.14
C LEU A 571 9.24 7.82 -39.02
N GLY A 572 9.84 6.75 -39.53
CA GLY A 572 11.06 6.80 -40.36
C GLY A 572 12.37 7.03 -39.60
N SER A 573 12.33 7.33 -38.29
CA SER A 573 13.51 7.34 -37.43
C SER A 573 13.81 5.95 -36.87
N ARG A 574 15.07 5.71 -36.52
CA ARG A 574 15.56 4.44 -35.99
C ARG A 574 16.63 4.68 -34.93
N SER A 575 16.39 4.15 -33.73
CA SER A 575 17.40 4.10 -32.67
C SER A 575 18.53 3.12 -33.04
N PRO A 576 19.81 3.49 -32.83
CA PRO A 576 20.95 2.61 -33.06
C PRO A 576 21.19 1.63 -31.90
N VAL A 577 20.42 1.76 -30.80
CA VAL A 577 20.60 1.02 -29.54
C VAL A 577 20.35 -0.47 -29.73
N SER A 578 21.15 -1.29 -29.05
CA SER A 578 21.12 -2.74 -29.15
C SER A 578 19.83 -3.32 -28.57
N MET A 579 19.15 -4.15 -29.36
CA MET A 579 17.92 -4.85 -28.97
C MET A 579 18.09 -6.35 -29.19
N TYR A 580 17.60 -7.15 -28.23
CA TYR A 580 17.61 -8.61 -28.31
C TYR A 580 16.26 -9.20 -28.72
N THR A 581 15.21 -8.39 -28.77
CA THR A 581 13.90 -8.70 -29.35
C THR A 581 13.41 -7.50 -30.14
N PRO A 582 12.58 -7.65 -31.20
CA PRO A 582 12.01 -6.52 -31.91
C PRO A 582 11.06 -5.73 -31.00
N LEU A 583 11.41 -4.47 -30.75
CA LEU A 583 10.71 -3.55 -29.84
C LEU A 583 10.62 -2.16 -30.47
N VAL A 584 9.71 -1.35 -29.95
CA VAL A 584 9.66 0.10 -30.16
C VAL A 584 9.40 0.80 -28.82
N GLY A 585 10.03 1.96 -28.64
CA GLY A 585 9.84 2.84 -27.49
C GLY A 585 10.02 4.29 -27.93
N ALA A 586 8.99 5.12 -27.75
CA ALA A 586 9.02 6.54 -28.12
C ALA A 586 8.24 7.42 -27.15
N GLU A 587 8.78 8.60 -26.82
CA GLU A 587 7.98 9.69 -26.24
C GLU A 587 7.25 10.42 -27.39
N LEU A 588 5.95 10.63 -27.26
CA LEU A 588 5.14 11.39 -28.20
C LEU A 588 4.62 12.67 -27.53
N ARG A 589 4.71 13.80 -28.23
CA ARG A 589 4.25 15.12 -27.77
C ARG A 589 3.20 15.63 -28.73
N PHE A 590 2.01 15.94 -28.24
CA PHE A 590 0.89 16.46 -29.02
C PHE A 590 0.56 17.88 -28.60
N ALA A 591 0.36 18.75 -29.59
CA ALA A 591 -0.27 20.04 -29.39
C ALA A 591 -1.75 19.89 -28.96
N PRO A 592 -2.38 20.96 -28.45
CA PRO A 592 -3.82 21.00 -28.21
C PRO A 592 -4.63 20.64 -29.46
N GLY A 593 -5.64 19.79 -29.31
CA GLY A 593 -6.51 19.35 -30.42
C GLY A 593 -5.84 18.52 -31.52
N ALA A 594 -4.57 18.12 -31.36
CA ALA A 594 -3.82 17.40 -32.40
C ALA A 594 -4.11 15.90 -32.43
N GLU A 595 -3.93 15.29 -33.60
CA GLU A 595 -4.24 13.88 -33.86
C GLU A 595 -3.33 13.30 -34.95
N ILE A 596 -3.06 11.99 -34.87
CA ILE A 596 -2.24 11.26 -35.84
C ILE A 596 -2.82 9.86 -36.08
N ASP A 597 -2.79 9.41 -37.34
CA ASP A 597 -2.79 7.99 -37.68
C ASP A 597 -1.33 7.54 -37.78
N LEU A 598 -0.85 6.84 -36.77
CA LEU A 598 0.53 6.42 -36.63
C LEU A 598 0.73 5.04 -37.26
N ASP A 599 1.54 4.94 -38.32
CA ASP A 599 1.94 3.65 -38.89
C ASP A 599 2.72 2.82 -37.84
N VAL A 600 2.33 1.54 -37.69
CA VAL A 600 2.93 0.59 -36.73
C VAL A 600 3.12 -0.80 -37.34
N ASP A 601 3.98 -1.61 -36.74
CA ASP A 601 4.19 -3.00 -37.17
C ASP A 601 3.00 -3.88 -36.73
N PRO A 602 2.27 -4.55 -37.64
CA PRO A 602 1.14 -5.42 -37.28
C PRO A 602 1.56 -6.69 -36.54
N GLY A 603 2.85 -7.04 -36.50
CA GLY A 603 3.39 -8.09 -35.64
C GLY A 603 3.59 -7.66 -34.20
N PHE A 604 3.46 -6.36 -33.87
CA PHE A 604 3.67 -5.83 -32.52
C PHE A 604 2.34 -5.66 -31.77
N GLU A 605 2.36 -5.98 -30.47
CA GLU A 605 1.37 -5.44 -29.52
C GLU A 605 1.88 -4.10 -28.96
N HIS A 606 0.97 -3.17 -28.63
CA HIS A 606 1.34 -1.81 -28.25
C HIS A 606 0.63 -1.33 -26.97
N GLY A 607 1.35 -0.55 -26.15
CA GLY A 607 0.84 0.16 -24.98
C GLY A 607 1.18 1.64 -25.04
N LEU A 608 0.17 2.49 -24.82
CA LEU A 608 0.29 3.94 -24.79
C LEU A 608 0.08 4.45 -23.35
N LEU A 609 1.15 4.84 -22.67
CA LEU A 609 1.12 5.46 -21.35
C LEU A 609 0.85 6.97 -21.47
N VAL A 610 -0.06 7.52 -20.67
CA VAL A 610 -0.37 8.96 -20.65
C VAL A 610 0.33 9.66 -19.49
N ASP A 611 1.28 10.55 -19.78
CA ASP A 611 1.98 11.39 -18.78
C ASP A 611 1.21 12.70 -18.51
N THR A 612 0.87 13.42 -19.58
CA THR A 612 0.03 14.64 -19.52
C THR A 612 -1.02 14.64 -20.64
N GLY A 613 -2.06 15.45 -20.46
CA GLY A 613 -3.24 15.53 -21.33
C GLY A 613 -4.45 14.88 -20.67
N GLU A 614 -5.54 15.65 -20.49
CA GLU A 614 -6.75 15.17 -19.80
C GLU A 614 -7.72 14.43 -20.72
N SER A 615 -7.63 14.66 -22.04
CA SER A 615 -8.56 14.13 -23.05
C SER A 615 -7.82 13.35 -24.14
N VAL A 616 -6.83 12.55 -23.74
CA VAL A 616 -6.09 11.68 -24.66
C VAL A 616 -6.96 10.48 -25.04
N THR A 617 -6.94 10.11 -26.32
CA THR A 617 -7.61 8.92 -26.84
C THR A 617 -6.68 8.07 -27.72
N LEU A 618 -6.89 6.75 -27.66
CA LEU A 618 -6.33 5.74 -28.55
C LEU A 618 -7.52 5.02 -29.20
N GLU A 619 -7.60 4.97 -30.53
CA GLU A 619 -8.76 4.43 -31.29
C GLU A 619 -10.13 5.01 -30.86
N GLY A 620 -10.14 6.27 -30.41
CA GLY A 620 -11.31 6.96 -29.87
C GLY A 620 -11.73 6.50 -28.46
N VAL A 621 -10.99 5.58 -27.84
CA VAL A 621 -11.13 5.19 -26.43
C VAL A 621 -10.28 6.13 -25.58
N HIS A 622 -10.87 6.77 -24.58
CA HIS A 622 -10.14 7.64 -23.66
C HIS A 622 -9.18 6.82 -22.80
N VAL A 623 -7.90 7.22 -22.79
CA VAL A 623 -6.88 6.66 -21.90
C VAL A 623 -6.65 7.67 -20.77
N PRO A 624 -6.96 7.33 -19.51
CA PRO A 624 -6.75 8.23 -18.38
C PRO A 624 -5.26 8.54 -18.17
N LYS A 625 -4.97 9.72 -17.62
CA LYS A 625 -3.64 10.07 -17.11
C LYS A 625 -3.12 8.99 -16.14
N ASP A 626 -1.82 8.75 -16.17
CA ASP A 626 -1.08 7.70 -15.45
C ASP A 626 -1.46 6.26 -15.83
N ALA A 627 -2.51 6.04 -16.64
CA ALA A 627 -2.90 4.72 -17.14
C ALA A 627 -2.28 4.43 -18.51
N MET A 628 -2.36 3.16 -18.91
CA MET A 628 -1.86 2.67 -20.20
C MET A 628 -3.00 2.09 -21.04
N GLY A 629 -3.16 2.58 -22.27
CA GLY A 629 -4.05 1.99 -23.27
C GLY A 629 -3.33 0.93 -24.08
N TYR A 630 -3.75 -0.33 -23.98
CA TYR A 630 -3.17 -1.46 -24.69
C TYR A 630 -3.97 -1.83 -25.94
N THR A 631 -3.27 -2.15 -27.03
CA THR A 631 -3.82 -2.75 -28.26
C THR A 631 -3.09 -4.04 -28.60
N GLY A 632 -3.81 -4.97 -29.22
CA GLY A 632 -3.25 -6.23 -29.68
C GLY A 632 -2.38 -6.12 -30.93
N VAL A 633 -1.94 -7.28 -31.42
CA VAL A 633 -1.35 -7.42 -32.77
C VAL A 633 -2.40 -7.23 -33.86
N GLY A 634 -1.95 -6.93 -35.08
CA GLY A 634 -2.75 -6.88 -36.30
C GLY A 634 -3.05 -5.48 -36.83
N SER A 635 -2.89 -4.43 -36.02
CA SER A 635 -3.00 -3.03 -36.45
C SER A 635 -1.84 -2.64 -37.37
N GLN A 636 -2.13 -2.04 -38.52
CA GLN A 636 -1.11 -1.38 -39.35
C GLN A 636 -0.98 0.12 -39.03
N THR A 637 -2.02 0.70 -38.45
CA THR A 637 -2.10 2.10 -38.03
C THR A 637 -2.75 2.18 -36.66
N LEU A 638 -2.27 3.09 -35.80
CA LEU A 638 -2.90 3.44 -34.54
C LEU A 638 -3.35 4.91 -34.53
N ARG A 639 -4.63 5.15 -34.28
CA ARG A 639 -5.17 6.52 -34.17
C ARG A 639 -4.99 7.04 -32.75
N ILE A 640 -4.19 8.09 -32.59
CA ILE A 640 -3.96 8.78 -31.30
C ILE A 640 -4.39 10.23 -31.44
N ALA A 641 -5.15 10.75 -30.47
CA ALA A 641 -5.58 12.14 -30.46
C ALA A 641 -5.55 12.76 -29.06
N ASN A 642 -5.15 14.03 -28.99
CA ASN A 642 -5.21 14.89 -27.82
C ASN A 642 -6.42 15.84 -27.93
N GLY A 643 -7.53 15.49 -27.29
CA GLY A 643 -8.75 16.28 -27.32
C GLY A 643 -8.80 17.46 -26.34
N SER A 644 -7.72 17.76 -25.59
CA SER A 644 -7.68 18.91 -24.67
C SER A 644 -7.10 20.17 -25.32
N ASP A 645 -7.37 21.30 -24.67
CA ASP A 645 -6.80 22.62 -24.91
C ASP A 645 -5.34 22.75 -24.40
N GLU A 646 -4.87 21.80 -23.60
CA GLU A 646 -3.48 21.69 -23.13
C GLU A 646 -2.66 20.63 -23.92
N PRO A 647 -1.32 20.79 -24.03
CA PRO A 647 -0.43 19.80 -24.64
C PRO A 647 -0.38 18.47 -23.87
N ALA A 648 -0.25 17.36 -24.62
CA ALA A 648 -0.13 16.01 -24.07
C ALA A 648 1.26 15.40 -24.32
N ARG A 649 1.81 14.74 -23.31
CA ARG A 649 2.99 13.87 -23.41
C ARG A 649 2.56 12.43 -23.15
N LEU A 650 2.96 11.53 -24.05
CA LEU A 650 2.66 10.10 -24.01
C LEU A 650 3.96 9.30 -24.16
N VAL A 651 3.96 8.04 -23.72
CA VAL A 651 5.02 7.08 -24.05
C VAL A 651 4.39 5.88 -24.75
N LEU A 652 4.76 5.67 -26.01
CA LEU A 652 4.39 4.49 -26.78
C LEU A 652 5.45 3.41 -26.58
N LEU A 653 5.02 2.23 -26.16
CA LEU A 653 5.81 1.02 -26.06
C LEU A 653 5.18 -0.04 -26.96
N GLY A 654 6.00 -0.82 -27.67
CA GLY A 654 5.51 -1.96 -28.42
C GLY A 654 6.59 -3.01 -28.69
N GLY A 655 6.16 -4.15 -29.21
CA GLY A 655 7.07 -5.23 -29.61
C GLY A 655 6.35 -6.51 -30.01
N VAL A 656 7.11 -7.43 -30.61
CA VAL A 656 6.61 -8.79 -30.89
C VAL A 656 6.24 -9.47 -29.57
N PRO A 657 5.05 -10.08 -29.44
CA PRO A 657 4.62 -10.77 -28.22
C PRO A 657 5.67 -11.76 -27.69
N PHE A 658 6.10 -11.56 -26.45
CA PHE A 658 7.19 -12.33 -25.86
C PHE A 658 6.71 -13.72 -25.43
N GLY A 659 7.12 -14.75 -26.19
CA GLY A 659 6.62 -16.12 -26.05
C GLY A 659 7.23 -16.96 -24.92
N GLU A 660 8.27 -16.47 -24.23
CA GLU A 660 8.92 -17.22 -23.15
C GLU A 660 8.25 -17.01 -21.77
N GLU A 661 8.17 -18.10 -20.99
CA GLU A 661 7.68 -18.06 -19.62
C GLU A 661 8.72 -17.45 -18.65
N VAL A 662 8.50 -16.20 -18.21
CA VAL A 662 9.39 -15.51 -17.25
C VAL A 662 8.90 -15.62 -15.81
N VAL A 663 9.82 -15.86 -14.86
CA VAL A 663 9.54 -15.75 -13.42
C VAL A 663 10.15 -14.44 -12.92
N MET A 664 9.30 -13.51 -12.52
CA MET A 664 9.71 -12.20 -11.97
C MET A 664 9.39 -12.11 -10.48
N TRP A 665 10.43 -11.91 -9.67
CA TRP A 665 10.34 -11.66 -8.23
C TRP A 665 11.39 -10.64 -7.79
N TRP A 666 10.97 -9.64 -7.03
CA TRP A 666 11.80 -8.47 -6.71
C TRP A 666 12.44 -7.90 -7.99
N ASN A 667 13.77 -7.88 -8.06
CA ASN A 667 14.54 -7.39 -9.22
C ASN A 667 15.11 -8.54 -10.08
N PHE A 668 14.75 -9.79 -9.79
CA PHE A 668 15.24 -10.95 -10.51
C PHE A 668 14.23 -11.42 -11.56
N LEU A 669 14.71 -11.57 -12.80
CA LEU A 669 13.96 -12.18 -13.90
C LEU A 669 14.68 -13.48 -14.32
N GLY A 670 14.07 -14.60 -13.94
CA GLY A 670 14.52 -15.95 -14.30
C GLY A 670 13.48 -16.71 -15.11
N ARG A 671 13.61 -18.04 -15.15
CA ARG A 671 12.65 -18.98 -15.74
C ARG A 671 12.05 -19.95 -14.72
N SER A 672 12.59 -20.03 -13.50
CA SER A 672 12.13 -20.97 -12.46
C SER A 672 12.18 -20.38 -11.05
N THR A 673 11.50 -21.03 -10.08
CA THR A 673 11.62 -20.65 -8.66
C THR A 673 13.03 -20.92 -8.12
N GLU A 674 13.66 -21.93 -8.68
CA GLU A 674 14.96 -22.45 -8.32
C GLU A 674 16.08 -21.48 -8.75
N GLU A 675 15.98 -20.87 -9.93
CA GLU A 675 16.86 -19.77 -10.35
C GLU A 675 16.73 -18.53 -9.45
N ILE A 676 15.51 -18.11 -9.11
CA ILE A 676 15.29 -16.95 -8.23
C ILE A 676 15.88 -17.20 -6.83
N ARG A 677 15.79 -18.44 -6.31
CA ARG A 677 16.49 -18.85 -5.08
C ARG A 677 18.00 -18.65 -5.21
N GLN A 678 18.58 -19.18 -6.28
CA GLN A 678 20.02 -19.03 -6.54
C GLN A 678 20.43 -17.56 -6.63
N TYR A 679 19.75 -16.72 -7.41
CA TYR A 679 20.08 -15.30 -7.54
C TYR A 679 19.99 -14.55 -6.21
N ARG A 680 18.98 -14.85 -5.39
CA ARG A 680 18.87 -14.29 -4.05
C ARG A 680 20.02 -14.72 -3.14
N ASP A 681 20.28 -16.01 -3.08
CA ASP A 681 21.26 -16.55 -2.14
C ASP A 681 22.67 -16.10 -2.55
N GLU A 682 22.95 -15.95 -3.85
CA GLU A 682 24.16 -15.30 -4.34
C GLU A 682 24.22 -13.82 -3.96
N TRP A 683 23.12 -13.04 -4.05
CA TRP A 683 23.13 -11.62 -3.63
C TRP A 683 23.35 -11.45 -2.12
N GLU A 684 22.66 -12.23 -1.30
CA GLU A 684 22.77 -12.15 0.15
C GLU A 684 24.16 -12.56 0.65
N ASN A 685 24.80 -13.54 0.00
CA ASN A 685 26.14 -14.01 0.29
C ASN A 685 27.26 -13.24 -0.44
N HIS A 686 26.97 -12.10 -1.09
CA HIS A 686 27.94 -11.27 -1.81
C HIS A 686 28.67 -11.99 -2.96
N GLY A 687 27.98 -12.88 -3.68
CA GLY A 687 28.51 -13.62 -4.83
C GLY A 687 28.88 -12.72 -6.02
N GLU A 688 29.92 -13.13 -6.75
CA GLU A 688 30.55 -12.35 -7.83
C GLU A 688 29.61 -12.03 -9.00
N ARG A 689 28.52 -12.80 -9.19
CA ARG A 689 27.49 -12.61 -10.23
C ARG A 689 27.02 -11.16 -10.34
N PHE A 690 26.87 -10.46 -9.22
CA PHE A 690 26.38 -9.09 -9.18
C PHE A 690 27.49 -8.04 -9.17
N GLY A 691 28.74 -8.43 -8.92
CA GLY A 691 29.85 -7.50 -8.72
C GLY A 691 29.61 -6.56 -7.53
N ARG A 692 30.27 -5.40 -7.56
CA ARG A 692 30.16 -4.36 -6.54
C ARG A 692 30.16 -2.98 -7.17
N VAL A 693 29.29 -2.11 -6.69
CA VAL A 693 29.29 -0.67 -7.02
C VAL A 693 30.36 0.01 -6.16
N GLU A 694 31.43 0.50 -6.78
CA GLU A 694 32.42 1.35 -6.11
C GLU A 694 32.10 2.82 -6.37
N GLY A 695 32.36 3.71 -5.40
CA GLY A 695 32.10 5.14 -5.55
C GLY A 695 30.64 5.57 -5.39
N TYR A 696 29.72 4.69 -4.97
CA TYR A 696 28.35 5.05 -4.61
C TYR A 696 28.31 6.17 -3.55
N VAL A 697 27.54 7.23 -3.80
CA VAL A 697 27.22 8.28 -2.83
C VAL A 697 25.71 8.48 -2.82
N GLY A 698 25.06 8.04 -1.74
CA GLY A 698 23.64 8.27 -1.50
C GLY A 698 23.38 9.52 -0.69
N HIS A 699 22.12 9.82 -0.37
CA HIS A 699 21.78 10.99 0.44
C HIS A 699 22.15 10.82 1.92
N GLY A 700 22.54 9.61 2.35
CA GLY A 700 23.18 9.35 3.64
C GLY A 700 24.71 9.53 3.63
N GLY A 701 25.28 9.92 2.49
CA GLY A 701 26.71 10.13 2.28
C GLY A 701 27.41 8.99 1.52
N PRO A 702 28.75 8.98 1.47
CA PRO A 702 29.52 7.97 0.77
C PRO A 702 29.18 6.55 1.24
N GLY A 703 28.81 5.71 0.28
CA GLY A 703 28.45 4.31 0.51
C GLY A 703 27.12 4.09 1.26
N LYS A 704 26.24 5.09 1.41
CA LYS A 704 24.97 4.95 2.16
C LYS A 704 23.83 5.78 1.59
N ASN A 705 22.65 5.18 1.47
CA ASN A 705 21.41 5.94 1.30
C ASN A 705 20.99 6.62 2.62
N ARG A 706 19.94 7.44 2.55
CA ARG A 706 19.30 8.21 3.64
C ARG A 706 18.87 7.36 4.85
N ASP A 707 18.61 6.07 4.64
CA ASP A 707 18.27 5.11 5.70
C ASP A 707 19.53 4.35 6.22
N GLY A 708 20.72 4.74 5.78
CA GLY A 708 22.01 4.21 6.21
C GLY A 708 22.48 2.94 5.48
N MET A 709 21.74 2.49 4.46
CA MET A 709 21.99 1.24 3.75
C MET A 709 23.04 1.39 2.65
N ALA A 710 24.05 0.51 2.66
CA ALA A 710 25.08 0.42 1.63
C ALA A 710 24.69 -0.48 0.44
N ARG A 711 23.68 -1.32 0.63
CA ARG A 711 23.00 -2.11 -0.41
C ARG A 711 21.56 -2.39 0.02
N ILE A 712 20.67 -2.68 -0.92
CA ILE A 712 19.31 -3.13 -0.61
C ILE A 712 19.33 -4.66 -0.43
N PRO A 713 18.98 -5.21 0.76
CA PRO A 713 18.88 -6.66 0.94
C PRO A 713 17.70 -7.23 0.15
N ALA A 714 17.84 -8.47 -0.34
CA ALA A 714 16.76 -9.17 -0.99
C ALA A 714 15.68 -9.57 0.03
N PRO A 715 14.38 -9.36 -0.26
CA PRO A 715 13.30 -9.81 0.62
C PRO A 715 13.36 -11.33 0.93
N GLU A 716 12.68 -11.79 1.98
CA GLU A 716 12.51 -13.24 2.18
C GLU A 716 11.72 -13.85 1.00
N LEU A 717 12.14 -15.02 0.53
CA LEU A 717 11.44 -15.71 -0.55
C LEU A 717 10.13 -16.32 -0.06
N PRO A 718 9.08 -16.33 -0.91
CA PRO A 718 7.87 -17.06 -0.60
C PRO A 718 8.17 -18.56 -0.51
N GLN A 719 7.56 -19.21 0.49
CA GLN A 719 7.62 -20.68 0.64
C GLN A 719 6.86 -21.43 -0.47
N VAL A 720 5.99 -20.73 -1.21
CA VAL A 720 5.27 -21.27 -2.36
C VAL A 720 6.09 -21.16 -3.65
N ARG A 721 5.95 -22.16 -4.54
CA ARG A 721 6.57 -22.13 -5.87
C ARG A 721 6.00 -20.96 -6.67
N MET A 722 6.87 -20.07 -7.15
CA MET A 722 6.51 -18.97 -8.03
C MET A 722 6.11 -19.51 -9.38
N ARG A 723 4.97 -19.05 -9.89
CA ARG A 723 4.49 -19.38 -11.24
C ARG A 723 5.11 -18.40 -12.25
N PRO A 724 5.43 -18.85 -13.46
CA PRO A 724 5.77 -17.94 -14.55
C PRO A 724 4.62 -16.96 -14.85
N ARG A 725 5.00 -15.83 -15.44
CA ARG A 725 4.07 -14.84 -15.98
C ARG A 725 3.46 -15.39 -17.26
N ASN A 726 2.26 -15.92 -17.17
CA ASN A 726 1.46 -16.25 -18.33
C ASN A 726 0.74 -14.97 -18.79
N ASN A 727 1.18 -14.38 -19.90
CA ASN A 727 0.52 -13.21 -20.47
C ASN A 727 -0.81 -13.65 -21.12
N PRO A 728 -1.88 -12.82 -21.11
CA PRO A 728 -2.99 -13.01 -22.03
C PRO A 728 -2.49 -13.18 -23.48
N PRO A 729 -3.25 -13.86 -24.37
CA PRO A 729 -2.98 -13.79 -25.80
C PRO A 729 -2.97 -12.31 -26.27
N PRO A 730 -2.23 -11.97 -27.33
CA PRO A 730 -1.91 -10.58 -27.69
C PRO A 730 -3.07 -9.86 -28.42
N HIS A 731 -4.25 -9.88 -27.81
CA HIS A 731 -5.41 -9.07 -28.18
C HIS A 731 -5.90 -8.30 -26.95
N ALA A 732 -6.52 -7.15 -27.18
CA ALA A 732 -7.16 -6.38 -26.11
C ALA A 732 -8.37 -7.15 -25.58
N ARG A 733 -8.52 -7.18 -24.25
CA ARG A 733 -9.55 -7.97 -23.57
C ARG A 733 -10.73 -7.13 -23.09
N PHE A 734 -11.89 -7.75 -23.19
CA PHE A 734 -13.14 -7.34 -22.55
C PHE A 734 -13.17 -8.00 -21.16
N ASP A 735 -13.04 -7.23 -20.08
CA ASP A 735 -13.44 -7.72 -18.76
C ASP A 735 -14.98 -7.71 -18.72
N GLY A 736 -15.58 -8.88 -18.48
CA GLY A 736 -17.03 -9.10 -18.40
C GLY A 736 -17.47 -9.61 -17.04
#